data_AF-A0AAV8YQC7-F1
#
_entry.id   AF-A0AAV8YQC7-F1
#
_cell.length_a   1.000
_cell.length_b   1.000
_cell.length_c   1.000
_cell.angle_alpha   90.00
_cell.angle_beta   90.00
_cell.angle_gamma   90.00
#
_symmetry.space_group_name_H-M   'P 1'
#
loop_
_entity.id
_entity.type
_entity.pdbx_description
1 polymer ?
#
loop_
_entity_poly.entity_id
_entity_poly.type
_entity_poly.pdbx_seq_one_letter_code
_entity_poly.pdbx_strand_id
1 'polypeptide(L)'
;MENKSEATGREHSDIIEKCALDPDHPLLEKFQKALKEHLLFQIERTKNDIFEYETEAKKKNAEREELGVQTYEAQQMVCKQHKIIENIFAELENVAAAKEEIDNILVEKKTSLQGAQRAIQRDRKEQQELQSEIEGVNLLVQQMTDWENKLESNISLNQRIAEKTRKENLQLSEEKRIQDMVIHKLMTEIWKLEAELETMAVQIKVKSAEMEELEQSIALGNTNIEALQAEYRCLMHSWNSVVVTITNRSKTLDCLNSEVHKLQEEVKNLTSETEQVMNLTRKEMNENESRTLMKDRFEKDLQNCKTQMADELNRKATIEKTMFNLQAIIEQTNKDLEDVLNENRQKHAMLDIVSKELGRISTTKINLEEKVMRDLQNQMAANKAAASLYRILNGVKEKKRDVEILMHEAENKSSQMSAQIESQKYSNDENNRLLHDILKHQAELEKQADALQSEKDKYELLFRKRERQVDVINSQLERALEKTDQPIVCRQEAKIIELERYIEEIQESIKKLQSFWLREQKNLLVVSKERQEQIYNINMLKKQALVLEQKNLRVRDEIEMYKKAEEKVLQNVNNLQNRSVILCETLFKKRNQKTDLDRNNTLLQNEYDSRLKDAELACLQTQADIVDIEEDKENLSKEVIEVNREALEWEKKLQHAKETMNSMREERSHGGEVEGMKLEIHRMTVIYGQLKRAQDKLMKDLEHCVSREGLHLFTVGGQAEEEQVQAISAVEEKVRVNYTRKLDNIKNKTKQQENEIETVHNRCRAIEQQKERIMNDISAAENNTQELENNINDLKRDLEIAKTNRELNYELLLVQQKKLNMYNDISMGRTPYTVYRKEEQLVFEYNKQKDLSNKLCQIVESLIVDLPHFSHELDRIHNSLRISTLSVYA
;
A
#
# COMPACT_ATOMS: atom_id res chain seq x y z
N MET A 1 -71.19 153.27 -67.19
CA MET A 1 -70.62 154.47 -67.85
C MET A 1 -71.73 155.14 -68.65
N GLU A 2 -71.68 156.46 -68.78
CA GLU A 2 -72.27 157.34 -69.82
C GLU A 2 -73.59 156.96 -70.56
N ASN A 3 -74.66 157.68 -70.19
CA ASN A 3 -75.41 158.67 -71.01
C ASN A 3 -76.26 158.32 -72.27
N LYS A 4 -77.43 159.02 -72.33
CA LYS A 4 -78.24 159.48 -73.50
C LYS A 4 -79.08 158.45 -74.31
N SER A 5 -80.18 158.83 -75.01
CA SER A 5 -81.15 159.95 -74.88
C SER A 5 -82.40 159.77 -75.81
N GLU A 6 -83.48 160.53 -75.55
CA GLU A 6 -84.57 160.96 -76.49
C GLU A 6 -85.53 159.90 -77.12
N ALA A 7 -86.54 160.30 -77.93
CA ALA A 7 -87.82 160.96 -77.56
C ALA A 7 -88.80 161.12 -78.78
N THR A 8 -90.13 161.18 -78.54
CA THR A 8 -91.24 161.54 -79.50
C THR A 8 -91.51 160.59 -80.70
N GLY A 9 -92.70 160.55 -81.37
CA GLY A 9 -94.05 161.07 -81.05
C GLY A 9 -95.01 161.16 -82.28
N ARG A 10 -96.35 161.05 -82.04
CA ARG A 10 -97.51 161.33 -82.95
C ARG A 10 -97.78 160.33 -84.12
N GLU A 11 -98.89 160.35 -84.89
CA GLU A 11 -100.02 161.32 -85.06
C GLU A 11 -101.41 160.65 -85.40
N HIS A 12 -102.43 161.43 -85.80
CA HIS A 12 -103.87 161.07 -85.94
C HIS A 12 -104.34 160.57 -87.34
N SER A 13 -105.51 159.92 -87.40
CA SER A 13 -106.57 160.23 -88.41
C SER A 13 -107.96 159.62 -88.08
N ASP A 14 -109.02 160.43 -88.13
CA ASP A 14 -110.44 159.99 -88.18
C ASP A 14 -110.83 159.47 -89.59
N ILE A 15 -112.07 158.93 -89.77
CA ILE A 15 -113.06 159.42 -90.79
C ILE A 15 -114.36 158.55 -90.89
N ILE A 16 -115.48 159.19 -90.51
CA ILE A 16 -116.82 159.22 -91.17
C ILE A 16 -117.75 157.97 -91.22
N GLU A 17 -118.95 158.15 -90.63
CA GLU A 17 -120.17 157.37 -90.88
C GLU A 17 -120.81 157.67 -92.25
N LYS A 18 -121.71 156.79 -92.74
CA LYS A 18 -122.68 157.20 -93.78
C LYS A 18 -124.09 156.65 -93.56
N CYS A 19 -124.82 157.29 -92.66
CA CYS A 19 -126.28 157.17 -92.56
C CYS A 19 -126.96 158.03 -93.66
N ALA A 20 -128.12 157.59 -94.16
CA ALA A 20 -129.10 158.46 -94.84
C ALA A 20 -130.45 157.76 -95.10
N LEU A 21 -131.33 157.73 -94.09
CA LEU A 21 -132.64 158.37 -94.23
C LEU A 21 -132.87 159.22 -92.98
N ASP A 22 -133.29 160.46 -93.20
CA ASP A 22 -133.37 161.54 -92.20
C ASP A 22 -134.84 161.82 -91.81
N PRO A 23 -135.15 162.49 -90.68
CA PRO A 23 -135.93 161.79 -89.67
C PRO A 23 -137.28 162.44 -89.28
N ASP A 24 -137.76 163.43 -90.03
CA ASP A 24 -139.04 164.12 -89.77
C ASP A 24 -140.27 163.36 -90.33
N HIS A 25 -140.37 162.06 -90.04
CA HIS A 25 -141.58 161.28 -90.32
C HIS A 25 -142.23 160.79 -89.01
N PRO A 26 -143.56 160.93 -88.81
CA PRO A 26 -144.26 160.63 -87.55
C PRO A 26 -144.39 159.12 -87.19
N LEU A 27 -143.44 158.30 -87.65
CA LEU A 27 -143.25 156.89 -87.27
C LEU A 27 -141.90 156.63 -86.58
N LEU A 28 -140.96 157.59 -86.57
CA LEU A 28 -139.57 157.40 -86.11
C LEU A 28 -139.30 157.77 -84.64
N GLU A 29 -140.12 158.63 -84.03
CA GLU A 29 -139.89 159.17 -82.67
C GLU A 29 -139.73 158.07 -81.60
N LYS A 30 -140.51 156.99 -81.69
CA LYS A 30 -140.42 155.85 -80.77
C LYS A 30 -139.10 155.08 -80.86
N PHE A 31 -138.47 155.03 -82.04
CA PHE A 31 -137.23 154.29 -82.26
C PHE A 31 -136.01 155.04 -81.70
N GLN A 32 -135.95 156.36 -81.89
CA GLN A 32 -134.85 157.19 -81.39
C GLN A 32 -134.74 157.17 -79.86
N LYS A 33 -135.88 157.07 -79.15
CA LYS A 33 -135.91 157.06 -77.69
C LYS A 33 -135.35 155.77 -77.09
N ALA A 34 -135.75 154.62 -77.61
CA ALA A 34 -135.28 153.30 -77.16
C ALA A 34 -133.77 153.09 -77.39
N LEU A 35 -133.23 153.59 -78.51
CA LEU A 35 -131.80 153.48 -78.81
C LEU A 35 -130.92 154.25 -77.80
N LYS A 36 -131.39 155.40 -77.32
CA LYS A 36 -130.64 156.27 -76.40
C LYS A 36 -130.53 155.69 -74.99
N GLU A 37 -131.56 155.00 -74.50
CA GLU A 37 -131.54 154.34 -73.20
C GLU A 37 -130.59 153.12 -73.19
N HIS A 38 -130.55 152.33 -74.27
CA HIS A 38 -129.67 151.17 -74.35
C HIS A 38 -128.17 151.55 -74.31
N LEU A 39 -127.78 152.63 -75.00
CA LEU A 39 -126.39 153.09 -75.04
C LEU A 39 -125.88 153.58 -73.68
N LEU A 40 -126.73 154.25 -72.88
CA LEU A 40 -126.35 154.69 -71.54
C LEU A 40 -126.05 153.51 -70.59
N PHE A 41 -126.84 152.43 -70.67
CA PHE A 41 -126.62 151.24 -69.85
C PHE A 41 -125.30 150.52 -70.15
N GLN A 42 -124.84 150.51 -71.41
CA GLN A 42 -123.52 149.94 -71.77
C GLN A 42 -122.34 150.77 -71.22
N ILE A 43 -122.47 152.10 -71.18
CA ILE A 43 -121.44 153.00 -70.64
C ILE A 43 -121.27 152.83 -69.12
N GLU A 44 -122.37 152.59 -68.39
CA GLU A 44 -122.31 152.42 -66.95
C GLU A 44 -121.69 151.06 -66.56
N ARG A 45 -122.06 149.97 -67.25
CA ARG A 45 -121.44 148.66 -67.06
C ARG A 45 -119.92 148.69 -67.26
N THR A 46 -119.46 149.22 -68.39
CA THR A 46 -118.02 149.22 -68.74
C THR A 46 -117.16 150.05 -67.79
N LYS A 47 -117.73 151.03 -67.07
CA LYS A 47 -117.04 151.74 -65.98
C LYS A 47 -116.79 150.87 -64.75
N ASN A 48 -117.75 150.03 -64.37
CA ASN A 48 -117.61 149.15 -63.21
C ASN A 48 -116.56 148.08 -63.48
N ASP A 49 -116.62 147.45 -64.67
CA ASP A 49 -115.64 146.44 -65.12
C ASP A 49 -114.19 146.98 -65.02
N ILE A 50 -113.93 148.24 -65.40
CA ILE A 50 -112.61 148.89 -65.29
C ILE A 50 -112.17 149.07 -63.83
N PHE A 51 -113.08 149.47 -62.93
CA PHE A 51 -112.73 149.71 -61.52
C PHE A 51 -112.34 148.42 -60.79
N GLU A 52 -113.04 147.31 -61.06
CA GLU A 52 -112.70 146.01 -60.46
C GLU A 52 -111.27 145.58 -60.82
N TYR A 53 -110.91 145.62 -62.12
CA TYR A 53 -109.56 145.27 -62.58
C TYR A 53 -108.45 146.14 -61.98
N GLU A 54 -108.67 147.45 -61.79
CA GLU A 54 -107.69 148.31 -61.11
C GLU A 54 -107.43 147.91 -59.65
N THR A 55 -108.45 147.43 -58.94
CA THR A 55 -108.29 147.00 -57.54
C THR A 55 -107.59 145.65 -57.43
N GLU A 56 -107.90 144.70 -58.32
CA GLU A 56 -107.24 143.39 -58.35
C GLU A 56 -105.76 143.50 -58.71
N ALA A 57 -105.41 144.34 -59.69
CA ALA A 57 -104.02 144.59 -60.08
C ALA A 57 -103.16 145.12 -58.92
N LYS A 58 -103.70 146.04 -58.10
CA LYS A 58 -103.01 146.57 -56.91
C LYS A 58 -102.79 145.48 -55.86
N LYS A 59 -103.79 144.62 -55.62
CA LYS A 59 -103.67 143.48 -54.69
C LYS A 59 -102.60 142.48 -55.15
N LYS A 60 -102.60 142.10 -56.43
CA LYS A 60 -101.63 141.15 -56.99
C LYS A 60 -100.19 141.64 -56.92
N ASN A 61 -99.95 142.95 -57.00
CA ASN A 61 -98.59 143.48 -56.87
C ASN A 61 -98.08 143.43 -55.41
N ALA A 62 -98.95 143.64 -54.41
CA ALA A 62 -98.58 143.47 -53.00
C ALA A 62 -98.27 142.00 -52.65
N GLU A 63 -99.09 141.05 -53.12
CA GLU A 63 -98.83 139.60 -52.98
C GLU A 63 -97.46 139.20 -53.57
N ARG A 64 -97.04 139.83 -54.67
CA ARG A 64 -95.73 139.62 -55.32
C ARG A 64 -94.56 140.16 -54.49
N GLU A 65 -94.73 141.30 -53.83
CA GLU A 65 -93.70 141.92 -52.99
C GLU A 65 -93.48 141.11 -51.69
N GLU A 66 -94.55 140.63 -51.06
CA GLU A 66 -94.47 139.76 -49.88
C GLU A 66 -93.76 138.42 -50.18
N LEU A 67 -94.10 137.79 -51.31
CA LEU A 67 -93.41 136.57 -51.79
C LEU A 67 -91.91 136.80 -52.07
N GLY A 68 -91.55 138.03 -52.50
CA GLY A 68 -90.15 138.44 -52.70
C GLY A 68 -89.35 138.50 -51.40
N VAL A 69 -89.96 138.94 -50.29
CA VAL A 69 -89.32 138.92 -48.96
C VAL A 69 -89.16 137.49 -48.46
N GLN A 70 -90.22 136.69 -48.51
CA GLN A 70 -90.19 135.29 -48.04
C GLN A 70 -89.15 134.44 -48.78
N THR A 71 -89.00 134.63 -50.10
CA THR A 71 -87.99 133.93 -50.90
C THR A 71 -86.55 134.37 -50.59
N TYR A 72 -86.32 135.65 -50.24
CA TYR A 72 -85.01 136.12 -49.79
C TYR A 72 -84.63 135.58 -48.40
N GLU A 73 -85.58 135.54 -47.46
CA GLU A 73 -85.35 134.93 -46.14
C GLU A 73 -85.03 133.42 -46.25
N ALA A 74 -85.76 132.70 -47.12
CA ALA A 74 -85.49 131.30 -47.43
C ALA A 74 -84.09 131.11 -48.02
N GLN A 75 -83.65 131.95 -48.97
CA GLN A 75 -82.28 131.92 -49.51
C GLN A 75 -81.23 132.14 -48.40
N GLN A 76 -81.44 133.10 -47.50
CA GLN A 76 -80.50 133.35 -46.41
C GLN A 76 -80.42 132.15 -45.43
N MET A 77 -81.52 131.44 -45.20
CA MET A 77 -81.53 130.22 -44.39
C MET A 77 -80.81 129.05 -45.10
N VAL A 78 -81.01 128.87 -46.40
CA VAL A 78 -80.29 127.86 -47.20
C VAL A 78 -78.79 128.13 -47.20
N CYS A 79 -78.34 129.39 -47.35
CA CYS A 79 -76.91 129.74 -47.27
C CYS A 79 -76.30 129.43 -45.89
N LYS A 80 -77.05 129.62 -44.79
CA LYS A 80 -76.60 129.23 -43.43
C LYS A 80 -76.48 127.71 -43.31
N GLN A 81 -77.45 126.96 -43.82
CA GLN A 81 -77.42 125.50 -43.82
C GLN A 81 -76.27 124.93 -44.66
N HIS A 82 -76.02 125.47 -45.86
CA HIS A 82 -74.91 125.05 -46.71
C HIS A 82 -73.57 125.21 -45.97
N LYS A 83 -73.37 126.34 -45.28
CA LYS A 83 -72.14 126.61 -44.53
C LYS A 83 -71.97 125.72 -43.28
N ILE A 84 -73.06 125.24 -42.69
CA ILE A 84 -73.01 124.21 -41.63
C ILE A 84 -72.64 122.85 -42.22
N ILE A 85 -73.17 122.52 -43.40
CA ILE A 85 -72.86 121.28 -44.13
C ILE A 85 -71.38 121.25 -44.58
N GLU A 86 -70.85 122.36 -45.08
CA GLU A 86 -69.42 122.55 -45.41
C GLU A 86 -68.52 122.28 -44.20
N ASN A 87 -68.87 122.83 -43.02
CA ASN A 87 -68.14 122.57 -41.78
C ASN A 87 -68.22 121.08 -41.38
N ILE A 88 -69.39 120.45 -41.46
CA ILE A 88 -69.57 119.03 -41.13
C ILE A 88 -68.78 118.13 -42.09
N PHE A 89 -68.68 118.47 -43.38
CA PHE A 89 -67.81 117.75 -44.32
C PHE A 89 -66.34 117.89 -43.93
N ALA A 90 -65.86 119.09 -43.58
CA ALA A 90 -64.49 119.29 -43.11
C ALA A 90 -64.22 118.53 -41.79
N GLU A 91 -65.17 118.49 -40.86
CA GLU A 91 -65.07 117.67 -39.64
C GLU A 91 -65.01 116.16 -39.96
N LEU A 92 -65.83 115.68 -40.90
CA LEU A 92 -65.82 114.28 -41.35
C LEU A 92 -64.52 113.89 -42.06
N GLU A 93 -63.95 114.77 -42.89
CA GLU A 93 -62.65 114.53 -43.53
C GLU A 93 -61.52 114.44 -42.49
N ASN A 94 -61.51 115.33 -41.50
CA ASN A 94 -60.54 115.27 -40.39
C ASN A 94 -60.71 113.98 -39.55
N VAL A 95 -61.94 113.55 -39.27
CA VAL A 95 -62.22 112.30 -38.54
C VAL A 95 -61.84 111.07 -39.38
N ALA A 96 -62.05 111.10 -40.69
CA ALA A 96 -61.65 110.03 -41.60
C ALA A 96 -60.12 109.89 -41.67
N ALA A 97 -59.39 111.00 -41.81
CA ALA A 97 -57.93 111.02 -41.81
C ALA A 97 -57.35 110.54 -40.46
N ALA A 98 -57.89 111.02 -39.33
CA ALA A 98 -57.47 110.56 -38.00
C ALA A 98 -57.76 109.07 -37.78
N LYS A 99 -58.86 108.54 -38.33
CA LYS A 99 -59.15 107.11 -38.30
C LYS A 99 -58.15 106.33 -39.17
N GLU A 100 -57.84 106.79 -40.37
CA GLU A 100 -56.86 106.14 -41.26
C GLU A 100 -55.46 106.12 -40.64
N GLU A 101 -55.03 107.18 -39.97
CA GLU A 101 -53.79 107.21 -39.19
C GLU A 101 -53.80 106.15 -38.06
N ILE A 102 -54.89 106.07 -37.29
CA ILE A 102 -55.05 105.06 -36.24
C ILE A 102 -55.07 103.63 -36.81
N ASP A 103 -55.81 103.37 -37.89
CA ASP A 103 -55.89 102.06 -38.53
C ASP A 103 -54.51 101.64 -39.11
N ASN A 104 -53.75 102.57 -39.68
CA ASN A 104 -52.37 102.34 -40.13
C ASN A 104 -51.43 102.01 -38.95
N ILE A 105 -51.46 102.79 -37.86
CA ILE A 105 -50.70 102.49 -36.64
C ILE A 105 -51.10 101.11 -36.07
N LEU A 106 -52.38 100.75 -36.12
CA LEU A 106 -52.89 99.46 -35.66
C LEU A 106 -52.39 98.31 -36.55
N VAL A 107 -52.28 98.51 -37.86
CA VAL A 107 -51.64 97.55 -38.80
C VAL A 107 -50.13 97.43 -38.54
N GLU A 108 -49.41 98.52 -38.29
CA GLU A 108 -48.00 98.49 -37.88
C GLU A 108 -47.80 97.73 -36.56
N LYS A 109 -48.63 97.98 -35.54
CA LYS A 109 -48.54 97.23 -34.27
C LYS A 109 -48.93 95.76 -34.45
N LYS A 110 -49.90 95.42 -35.30
CA LYS A 110 -50.24 94.02 -35.63
C LYS A 110 -49.10 93.30 -36.36
N THR A 111 -48.49 93.93 -37.37
CA THR A 111 -47.37 93.34 -38.11
C THR A 111 -46.10 93.22 -37.26
N SER A 112 -45.82 94.23 -36.43
CA SER A 112 -44.76 94.17 -35.40
C SER A 112 -44.99 93.05 -34.39
N LEU A 113 -46.22 92.89 -33.87
CA LEU A 113 -46.57 91.81 -32.93
C LEU A 113 -46.51 90.42 -33.60
N GLN A 114 -46.93 90.28 -34.86
CA GLN A 114 -46.73 89.04 -35.62
C GLN A 114 -45.24 88.75 -35.86
N GLY A 115 -44.43 89.78 -36.10
CA GLY A 115 -42.96 89.66 -36.18
C GLY A 115 -42.36 89.15 -34.86
N ALA A 116 -42.76 89.74 -33.73
CA ALA A 116 -42.35 89.31 -32.40
C ALA A 116 -42.83 87.88 -32.05
N GLN A 117 -44.06 87.51 -32.42
CA GLN A 117 -44.57 86.15 -32.27
C GLN A 117 -43.76 85.13 -33.11
N ARG A 118 -43.40 85.48 -34.35
CA ARG A 118 -42.53 84.65 -35.21
C ARG A 118 -41.09 84.58 -34.70
N ALA A 119 -40.61 85.61 -34.01
CA ALA A 119 -39.34 85.55 -33.28
C ALA A 119 -39.45 84.56 -32.11
N ILE A 120 -40.36 84.78 -31.17
CA ILE A 120 -40.59 83.89 -30.01
C ILE A 120 -40.86 82.44 -30.44
N GLN A 121 -41.48 82.19 -31.59
CA GLN A 121 -41.66 80.84 -32.15
C GLN A 121 -40.38 80.21 -32.74
N ARG A 122 -39.43 81.00 -33.25
CA ARG A 122 -38.09 80.53 -33.61
C ARG A 122 -37.24 80.33 -32.36
N ASP A 123 -37.19 81.33 -31.49
CA ASP A 123 -36.42 81.28 -30.23
C ASP A 123 -36.83 80.06 -29.37
N ARG A 124 -38.13 79.70 -29.34
CA ARG A 124 -38.64 78.48 -28.71
C ARG A 124 -38.24 77.18 -29.41
N LYS A 125 -38.12 77.16 -30.74
CA LYS A 125 -37.62 76.00 -31.48
C LYS A 125 -36.13 75.81 -31.26
N GLU A 126 -35.36 76.89 -31.39
CA GLU A 126 -33.93 76.92 -31.08
C GLU A 126 -33.69 76.49 -29.62
N GLN A 127 -34.54 76.90 -28.67
CA GLN A 127 -34.52 76.40 -27.29
C GLN A 127 -34.84 74.90 -27.18
N GLN A 128 -35.82 74.37 -27.92
CA GLN A 128 -36.17 72.94 -27.90
C GLN A 128 -35.09 72.07 -28.55
N GLU A 129 -34.50 72.54 -29.65
CA GLU A 129 -33.35 71.93 -30.33
C GLU A 129 -32.15 71.88 -29.37
N LEU A 130 -31.77 73.02 -28.76
CA LEU A 130 -30.73 73.08 -27.73
C LEU A 130 -31.04 72.22 -26.49
N GLN A 131 -32.31 72.09 -26.07
CA GLN A 131 -32.69 71.19 -24.99
C GLN A 131 -32.48 69.73 -25.38
N SER A 132 -32.87 69.32 -26.60
CA SER A 132 -32.59 67.97 -27.11
C SER A 132 -31.09 67.68 -27.30
N GLU A 133 -30.30 68.69 -27.67
CA GLU A 133 -28.84 68.58 -27.74
C GLU A 133 -28.24 68.42 -26.33
N ILE A 134 -28.72 69.19 -25.34
CA ILE A 134 -28.31 69.06 -23.94
C ILE A 134 -28.72 67.70 -23.36
N GLU A 135 -29.91 67.18 -23.68
CA GLU A 135 -30.35 65.83 -23.28
C GLU A 135 -29.50 64.74 -23.95
N GLY A 136 -29.18 64.87 -25.24
CA GLY A 136 -28.27 63.97 -25.96
C GLY A 136 -26.84 64.01 -25.43
N VAL A 137 -26.31 65.18 -25.09
CA VAL A 137 -25.00 65.36 -24.45
C VAL A 137 -25.01 64.82 -23.02
N ASN A 138 -26.06 65.03 -22.25
CA ASN A 138 -26.20 64.46 -20.91
C ASN A 138 -26.29 62.92 -20.95
N LEU A 139 -26.99 62.35 -21.92
CA LEU A 139 -27.02 60.90 -22.15
C LEU A 139 -25.64 60.37 -22.56
N LEU A 140 -24.91 61.09 -23.41
CA LEU A 140 -23.53 60.75 -23.78
C LEU A 140 -22.57 60.85 -22.58
N VAL A 141 -22.71 61.87 -21.72
CA VAL A 141 -21.93 62.02 -20.49
C VAL A 141 -22.27 60.89 -19.51
N GLN A 142 -23.55 60.55 -19.31
CA GLN A 142 -23.94 59.40 -18.51
C GLN A 142 -23.29 58.12 -19.04
N GLN A 143 -23.41 57.85 -20.35
CA GLN A 143 -22.73 56.71 -20.98
C GLN A 143 -21.21 56.74 -20.78
N MET A 144 -20.54 57.87 -20.95
CA MET A 144 -19.09 58.00 -20.70
C MET A 144 -18.76 57.71 -19.24
N THR A 145 -19.47 58.28 -18.27
CA THR A 145 -19.24 57.96 -16.84
C THR A 145 -19.53 56.49 -16.51
N ASP A 146 -20.51 55.88 -17.17
CA ASP A 146 -20.80 54.45 -17.04
C ASP A 146 -19.66 53.59 -17.59
N TRP A 147 -19.05 54.00 -18.70
CA TRP A 147 -17.89 53.35 -19.29
C TRP A 147 -16.61 53.59 -18.48
N GLU A 148 -16.43 54.77 -17.89
CA GLU A 148 -15.34 55.08 -16.95
C GLU A 148 -15.47 54.24 -15.67
N ASN A 149 -16.66 54.17 -15.06
CA ASN A 149 -16.94 53.30 -13.91
C ASN A 149 -16.69 51.82 -14.24
N LYS A 150 -17.11 51.35 -15.41
CA LYS A 150 -16.82 49.99 -15.91
C LYS A 150 -15.32 49.79 -16.14
N LEU A 151 -14.61 50.79 -16.67
CA LEU A 151 -13.18 50.74 -16.94
C LEU A 151 -12.36 50.75 -15.64
N GLU A 152 -12.69 51.60 -14.66
CA GLU A 152 -12.06 51.63 -13.33
C GLU A 152 -12.33 50.34 -12.56
N SER A 153 -13.57 49.83 -12.60
CA SER A 153 -13.92 48.52 -12.04
C SER A 153 -13.06 47.41 -12.67
N ASN A 154 -12.97 47.36 -14.01
CA ASN A 154 -12.12 46.43 -14.75
C ASN A 154 -10.62 46.63 -14.46
N ILE A 155 -10.14 47.85 -14.27
CA ILE A 155 -8.75 48.14 -13.87
C ILE A 155 -8.49 47.62 -12.46
N SER A 156 -9.40 47.85 -11.50
CA SER A 156 -9.27 47.33 -10.14
C SER A 156 -9.34 45.80 -10.09
N LEU A 157 -10.15 45.19 -10.95
CA LEU A 157 -10.24 43.74 -11.13
C LEU A 157 -8.94 43.19 -11.75
N ASN A 158 -8.43 43.83 -12.81
CA ASN A 158 -7.16 43.48 -13.44
C ASN A 158 -5.96 43.68 -12.49
N GLN A 159 -5.97 44.70 -11.63
CA GLN A 159 -4.98 44.88 -10.57
C GLN A 159 -5.05 43.75 -9.54
N ARG A 160 -6.25 43.36 -9.08
CA ARG A 160 -6.43 42.20 -8.17
C ARG A 160 -6.01 40.88 -8.83
N ILE A 161 -6.28 40.69 -10.12
CA ILE A 161 -5.77 39.54 -10.89
C ILE A 161 -4.24 39.59 -10.98
N ALA A 162 -3.65 40.72 -11.36
CA ALA A 162 -2.20 40.86 -11.45
C ALA A 162 -1.49 40.65 -10.10
N GLU A 163 -2.07 41.13 -9.00
CA GLU A 163 -1.59 40.84 -7.64
C GLU A 163 -1.73 39.36 -7.28
N LYS A 164 -2.87 38.74 -7.60
CA LYS A 164 -3.12 37.32 -7.35
C LYS A 164 -2.12 36.47 -8.13
N THR A 165 -2.01 36.68 -9.44
CA THR A 165 -1.05 36.01 -10.32
C THR A 165 0.41 36.30 -9.90
N ARG A 166 0.71 37.48 -9.36
CA ARG A 166 2.04 37.76 -8.77
C ARG A 166 2.30 36.97 -7.48
N LYS A 167 1.29 36.77 -6.63
CA LYS A 167 1.36 35.92 -5.43
C LYS A 167 1.47 34.43 -5.81
N GLU A 168 0.69 33.98 -6.78
CA GLU A 168 0.75 32.62 -7.35
C GLU A 168 2.10 32.35 -8.02
N ASN A 169 2.64 33.28 -8.82
CA ASN A 169 3.98 33.15 -9.41
C ASN A 169 5.09 33.13 -8.35
N LEU A 170 4.94 33.85 -7.24
CA LEU A 170 5.88 33.80 -6.13
C LEU A 170 5.81 32.45 -5.39
N GLN A 171 4.61 31.90 -5.20
CA GLN A 171 4.40 30.56 -4.65
C GLN A 171 4.98 29.48 -5.57
N LEU A 172 4.67 29.51 -6.87
CA LEU A 172 5.24 28.60 -7.87
C LEU A 172 6.78 28.72 -7.97
N SER A 173 7.35 29.91 -7.78
CA SER A 173 8.80 30.08 -7.73
C SER A 173 9.42 29.48 -6.46
N GLU A 174 8.71 29.49 -5.33
CA GLU A 174 9.17 28.89 -4.07
C GLU A 174 8.99 27.37 -4.08
N GLU A 175 7.86 26.87 -4.59
CA GLU A 175 7.62 25.45 -4.86
C GLU A 175 8.67 24.90 -5.83
N LYS A 176 8.98 25.62 -6.91
CA LYS A 176 10.07 25.26 -7.81
C LYS A 176 11.43 25.28 -7.10
N ARG A 177 11.73 26.27 -6.26
CA ARG A 177 12.98 26.31 -5.47
C ARG A 177 13.10 25.10 -4.53
N ILE A 178 12.00 24.65 -3.95
CA ILE A 178 11.92 23.44 -3.13
C ILE A 178 12.12 22.19 -4.02
N GLN A 179 11.47 22.13 -5.19
CA GLN A 179 11.62 21.04 -6.16
C GLN A 179 13.07 20.93 -6.67
N ASP A 180 13.69 22.03 -7.09
CA ASP A 180 15.08 22.08 -7.54
C ASP A 180 16.05 21.63 -6.42
N MET A 181 15.78 21.99 -5.16
CA MET A 181 16.55 21.49 -4.01
C MET A 181 16.32 19.99 -3.72
N VAL A 182 15.13 19.44 -3.99
CA VAL A 182 14.87 18.00 -3.92
C VAL A 182 15.54 17.26 -5.08
N ILE A 183 15.49 17.79 -6.30
CA ILE A 183 16.19 17.26 -7.48
C ILE A 183 17.69 17.23 -7.21
N HIS A 184 18.29 18.32 -6.70
CA HIS A 184 19.70 18.35 -6.34
C HIS A 184 20.05 17.28 -5.30
N LYS A 185 19.21 17.09 -4.26
CA LYS A 185 19.44 16.03 -3.25
C LYS A 185 19.39 14.64 -3.88
N LEU A 186 18.39 14.37 -4.73
CA LEU A 186 18.26 13.10 -5.43
C LEU A 186 19.44 12.86 -6.38
N MET A 187 19.89 13.87 -7.13
CA MET A 187 21.08 13.77 -7.99
C MET A 187 22.35 13.51 -7.18
N THR A 188 22.55 14.16 -6.03
CA THR A 188 23.69 13.85 -5.16
C THR A 188 23.61 12.46 -4.53
N GLU A 189 22.42 11.91 -4.30
CA GLU A 189 22.27 10.53 -3.82
C GLU A 189 22.50 9.51 -4.94
N ILE A 190 22.03 9.81 -6.16
CA ILE A 190 22.32 9.03 -7.38
C ILE A 190 23.83 8.98 -7.61
N TRP A 191 24.55 10.11 -7.59
CA TRP A 191 26.01 10.12 -7.78
C TRP A 191 26.78 9.32 -6.70
N LYS A 192 26.29 9.29 -5.44
CA LYS A 192 26.86 8.38 -4.42
C LYS A 192 26.61 6.92 -4.79
N LEU A 193 25.37 6.57 -5.13
CA LEU A 193 24.98 5.20 -5.46
C LEU A 193 25.67 4.70 -6.74
N GLU A 194 25.89 5.56 -7.73
CA GLU A 194 26.68 5.27 -8.93
C GLU A 194 28.15 5.01 -8.58
N ALA A 195 28.76 5.83 -7.71
CA ALA A 195 30.12 5.61 -7.22
C ALA A 195 30.23 4.34 -6.35
N GLU A 196 29.25 4.08 -5.48
CA GLU A 196 29.18 2.83 -4.70
C GLU A 196 29.05 1.62 -5.61
N LEU A 197 28.17 1.65 -6.62
CA LEU A 197 28.04 0.61 -7.64
C LEU A 197 29.34 0.41 -8.44
N GLU A 198 30.06 1.47 -8.79
CA GLU A 198 31.37 1.35 -9.46
C GLU A 198 32.41 0.69 -8.53
N THR A 199 32.50 1.09 -7.26
CA THR A 199 33.41 0.42 -6.30
C THR A 199 33.03 -1.04 -6.07
N MET A 200 31.74 -1.37 -6.03
CA MET A 200 31.26 -2.75 -5.92
C MET A 200 31.57 -3.56 -7.20
N ALA A 201 31.44 -2.97 -8.38
CA ALA A 201 31.82 -3.60 -9.65
C ALA A 201 33.34 -3.85 -9.75
N VAL A 202 34.16 -2.95 -9.21
CA VAL A 202 35.61 -3.15 -9.05
C VAL A 202 35.90 -4.27 -8.05
N GLN A 203 35.24 -4.29 -6.89
CA GLN A 203 35.38 -5.36 -5.90
C GLN A 203 34.98 -6.73 -6.48
N ILE A 204 33.89 -6.81 -7.25
CA ILE A 204 33.46 -8.04 -7.93
C ILE A 204 34.53 -8.53 -8.91
N LYS A 205 35.14 -7.65 -9.71
CA LYS A 205 36.25 -8.01 -10.62
C LYS A 205 37.50 -8.50 -9.88
N VAL A 206 37.82 -7.90 -8.73
CA VAL A 206 38.92 -8.38 -7.88
C VAL A 206 38.59 -9.75 -7.29
N LYS A 207 37.35 -9.97 -6.83
CA LYS A 207 36.93 -11.26 -6.28
C LYS A 207 36.75 -12.37 -7.32
N SER A 208 36.39 -12.06 -8.57
CA SER A 208 36.43 -13.06 -9.64
C SER A 208 37.87 -13.47 -9.96
N ALA A 209 38.81 -12.52 -10.02
CA ALA A 209 40.23 -12.84 -10.19
C ALA A 209 40.81 -13.69 -9.03
N GLU A 210 40.51 -13.33 -7.77
CA GLU A 210 40.87 -14.16 -6.61
C GLU A 210 40.26 -15.56 -6.68
N MET A 211 39.01 -15.69 -7.16
CA MET A 211 38.37 -17.00 -7.36
C MET A 211 39.01 -17.81 -8.49
N GLU A 212 39.40 -17.19 -9.60
CA GLU A 212 40.12 -17.85 -10.70
C GLU A 212 41.52 -18.32 -10.26
N GLU A 213 42.26 -17.53 -9.48
CA GLU A 213 43.54 -17.94 -8.88
C GLU A 213 43.36 -19.09 -7.88
N LEU A 214 42.32 -19.06 -7.04
CA LEU A 214 42.00 -20.13 -6.10
C LEU A 214 41.55 -21.42 -6.83
N GLU A 215 40.76 -21.31 -7.91
CA GLU A 215 40.35 -22.45 -8.73
C GLU A 215 41.56 -23.09 -9.44
N GLN A 216 42.47 -22.28 -9.98
CA GLN A 216 43.75 -22.77 -10.51
C GLN A 216 44.59 -23.45 -9.42
N SER A 217 44.67 -22.88 -8.21
CA SER A 217 45.39 -23.51 -7.08
C SER A 217 44.73 -24.81 -6.61
N ILE A 218 43.40 -24.93 -6.69
CA ILE A 218 42.67 -26.16 -6.37
C ILE A 218 42.87 -27.20 -7.47
N ALA A 219 42.86 -26.80 -8.75
CA ALA A 219 43.16 -27.69 -9.87
C ALA A 219 44.59 -28.25 -9.79
N LEU A 220 45.58 -27.41 -9.50
CA LEU A 220 46.97 -27.83 -9.24
C LEU A 220 47.06 -28.73 -7.98
N GLY A 221 46.31 -28.42 -6.93
CA GLY A 221 46.21 -29.28 -5.74
C GLY A 221 45.67 -30.68 -6.08
N ASN A 222 44.61 -30.74 -6.89
CA ASN A 222 44.00 -32.00 -7.34
C ASN A 222 44.94 -32.81 -8.24
N THR A 223 45.61 -32.20 -9.21
CA THR A 223 46.58 -32.92 -10.07
C THR A 223 47.77 -33.46 -9.26
N ASN A 224 48.23 -32.73 -8.24
CA ASN A 224 49.23 -33.23 -7.30
C ASN A 224 48.72 -34.41 -6.44
N ILE A 225 47.45 -34.37 -6.00
CA ILE A 225 46.81 -35.49 -5.29
C ILE A 225 46.66 -36.72 -6.21
N GLU A 226 46.29 -36.53 -7.47
CA GLU A 226 46.20 -37.61 -8.46
C GLU A 226 47.58 -38.22 -8.77
N ALA A 227 48.62 -37.39 -8.88
CA ALA A 227 50.00 -37.86 -9.02
C ALA A 227 50.45 -38.68 -7.81
N LEU A 228 50.22 -38.21 -6.58
CA LEU A 228 50.52 -38.95 -5.36
C LEU A 228 49.71 -40.26 -5.24
N GLN A 229 48.46 -40.29 -5.72
CA GLN A 229 47.69 -41.53 -5.81
C GLN A 229 48.24 -42.50 -6.86
N ALA A 230 48.76 -41.99 -7.98
CA ALA A 230 49.42 -42.82 -8.99
C ALA A 230 50.73 -43.42 -8.44
N GLU A 231 51.57 -42.61 -7.80
CA GLU A 231 52.78 -43.07 -7.09
C GLU A 231 52.45 -44.12 -6.02
N TYR A 232 51.41 -43.89 -5.20
CA TYR A 232 50.96 -44.86 -4.21
C TYR A 232 50.49 -46.18 -4.85
N ARG A 233 49.75 -46.14 -5.96
CA ARG A 233 49.36 -47.36 -6.71
C ARG A 233 50.58 -48.11 -7.25
N CYS A 234 51.55 -47.39 -7.83
CA CYS A 234 52.80 -47.97 -8.32
C CYS A 234 53.65 -48.58 -7.20
N LEU A 235 53.79 -47.88 -6.07
CA LEU A 235 54.49 -48.37 -4.88
C LEU A 235 53.81 -49.60 -4.28
N MET A 236 52.49 -49.61 -4.17
CA MET A 236 51.74 -50.76 -3.66
C MET A 236 51.79 -51.95 -4.63
N HIS A 237 51.81 -51.72 -5.94
CA HIS A 237 52.07 -52.78 -6.92
C HIS A 237 53.48 -53.36 -6.79
N SER A 238 54.50 -52.51 -6.65
CA SER A 238 55.89 -52.92 -6.41
C SER A 238 56.02 -53.72 -5.11
N TRP A 239 55.41 -53.23 -4.02
CA TRP A 239 55.38 -53.92 -2.71
C TRP A 239 54.70 -55.28 -2.80
N ASN A 240 53.53 -55.38 -3.44
CA ASN A 240 52.85 -56.64 -3.65
C ASN A 240 53.69 -57.61 -4.51
N SER A 241 54.41 -57.12 -5.51
CA SER A 241 55.36 -57.92 -6.28
C SER A 241 56.50 -58.46 -5.40
N VAL A 242 57.10 -57.61 -4.55
CA VAL A 242 58.11 -58.02 -3.57
C VAL A 242 57.54 -59.09 -2.61
N VAL A 243 56.33 -58.91 -2.07
CA VAL A 243 55.66 -59.90 -1.20
C VAL A 243 55.42 -61.23 -1.93
N VAL A 244 55.07 -61.21 -3.23
CA VAL A 244 54.97 -62.42 -4.06
C VAL A 244 56.32 -63.10 -4.26
N THR A 245 57.41 -62.33 -4.50
CA THR A 245 58.76 -62.93 -4.59
C THR A 245 59.23 -63.52 -3.27
N ILE A 246 58.94 -62.87 -2.13
CA ILE A 246 59.27 -63.36 -0.79
C ILE A 246 58.48 -64.64 -0.50
N THR A 247 57.16 -64.67 -0.71
CA THR A 247 56.34 -65.86 -0.44
C THR A 247 56.67 -67.03 -1.36
N ASN A 248 57.07 -66.79 -2.61
CA ASN A 248 57.61 -67.85 -3.48
C ASN A 248 59.01 -68.32 -3.03
N ARG A 249 59.86 -67.42 -2.49
CA ARG A 249 61.13 -67.80 -1.88
C ARG A 249 60.93 -68.62 -0.60
N SER A 250 59.94 -68.29 0.24
CA SER A 250 59.56 -69.12 1.39
C SER A 250 59.14 -70.52 0.95
N LYS A 251 58.22 -70.64 -0.02
CA LYS A 251 57.81 -71.96 -0.56
C LYS A 251 58.99 -72.79 -1.07
N THR A 252 59.96 -72.18 -1.76
CA THR A 252 61.16 -72.91 -2.21
C THR A 252 62.07 -73.32 -1.07
N LEU A 253 62.18 -72.52 0.00
CA LEU A 253 62.86 -72.92 1.24
C LEU A 253 62.11 -74.05 1.97
N ASP A 254 60.79 -74.02 2.03
CA ASP A 254 59.97 -75.08 2.63
C ASP A 254 60.11 -76.39 1.86
N CYS A 255 60.12 -76.35 0.52
CA CYS A 255 60.44 -77.50 -0.32
C CYS A 255 61.85 -78.03 -0.03
N LEU A 256 62.88 -77.18 -0.04
CA LEU A 256 64.27 -77.58 0.27
C LEU A 256 64.41 -78.16 1.68
N ASN A 257 63.73 -77.60 2.68
CA ASN A 257 63.70 -78.16 4.04
C ASN A 257 63.05 -79.54 4.06
N SER A 258 61.99 -79.77 3.26
CA SER A 258 61.37 -81.09 3.13
C SER A 258 62.27 -82.13 2.44
N GLU A 259 63.12 -81.70 1.50
CA GLU A 259 64.12 -82.55 0.85
C GLU A 259 65.30 -82.84 1.79
N VAL A 260 65.77 -81.84 2.55
CA VAL A 260 66.78 -82.02 3.61
C VAL A 260 66.28 -82.98 4.70
N HIS A 261 65.00 -82.91 5.09
CA HIS A 261 64.45 -83.89 6.04
C HIS A 261 64.39 -85.31 5.47
N LYS A 262 64.01 -85.51 4.20
CA LYS A 262 64.08 -86.83 3.55
C LYS A 262 65.51 -87.36 3.52
N LEU A 263 66.48 -86.53 3.13
CA LEU A 263 67.90 -86.91 3.14
C LEU A 263 68.41 -87.22 4.56
N GLN A 264 67.93 -86.54 5.60
CA GLN A 264 68.22 -86.89 7.00
C GLN A 264 67.60 -88.23 7.42
N GLU A 265 66.42 -88.59 6.91
CA GLU A 265 65.79 -89.89 7.15
C GLU A 265 66.49 -91.01 6.38
N GLU A 266 66.88 -90.78 5.13
CA GLU A 266 67.71 -91.70 4.33
C GLU A 266 69.07 -91.94 4.99
N VAL A 267 69.74 -90.89 5.47
CA VAL A 267 71.00 -91.02 6.24
C VAL A 267 70.78 -91.79 7.55
N LYS A 268 69.68 -91.56 8.29
CA LYS A 268 69.35 -92.35 9.49
C LYS A 268 69.15 -93.82 9.15
N ASN A 269 68.38 -94.12 8.10
CA ASN A 269 68.14 -95.48 7.63
C ASN A 269 69.46 -96.17 7.28
N LEU A 270 70.30 -95.53 6.45
CA LEU A 270 71.64 -96.02 6.11
C LEU A 270 72.53 -96.22 7.35
N THR A 271 72.51 -95.32 8.34
CA THR A 271 73.26 -95.55 9.59
C THR A 271 72.74 -96.78 10.33
N SER A 272 71.42 -96.97 10.44
CA SER A 272 70.84 -98.15 11.08
C SER A 272 71.13 -99.46 10.33
N GLU A 273 71.17 -99.42 8.99
CA GLU A 273 71.63 -100.53 8.16
C GLU A 273 73.11 -100.83 8.40
N THR A 274 73.98 -99.82 8.47
CA THR A 274 75.39 -100.05 8.80
C THR A 274 75.59 -100.57 10.22
N GLU A 275 74.81 -100.13 11.21
CA GLU A 275 74.83 -100.70 12.56
C GLU A 275 74.33 -102.15 12.57
N GLN A 276 73.29 -102.47 11.80
CA GLN A 276 72.81 -103.85 11.65
C GLN A 276 73.86 -104.74 10.98
N VAL A 277 74.52 -104.26 9.92
CA VAL A 277 75.64 -104.95 9.26
C VAL A 277 76.81 -105.13 10.22
N MET A 278 77.25 -104.10 10.95
CA MET A 278 78.31 -104.23 11.97
C MET A 278 77.96 -105.26 13.05
N ASN A 279 76.70 -105.30 13.50
CA ASN A 279 76.24 -106.30 14.47
C ASN A 279 76.22 -107.73 13.88
N LEU A 280 75.90 -107.89 12.59
CA LEU A 280 76.01 -109.18 11.89
C LEU A 280 77.49 -109.59 11.71
N THR A 281 78.35 -108.69 11.23
CA THR A 281 79.80 -108.92 11.13
C THR A 281 80.41 -109.30 12.48
N ARG A 282 79.96 -108.68 13.58
CA ARG A 282 80.42 -109.04 14.94
C ARG A 282 79.95 -110.42 15.39
N LYS A 283 78.75 -110.87 14.99
CA LYS A 283 78.31 -112.25 15.23
C LYS A 283 79.16 -113.26 14.46
N GLU A 284 79.38 -113.03 13.16
CA GLU A 284 80.27 -113.86 12.33
C GLU A 284 81.70 -113.89 12.86
N MET A 285 82.21 -112.75 13.37
CA MET A 285 83.53 -112.68 14.00
C MET A 285 83.60 -113.53 15.28
N ASN A 286 82.61 -113.41 16.18
CA ASN A 286 82.52 -114.22 17.40
C ASN A 286 82.39 -115.73 17.06
N GLU A 287 81.61 -116.08 16.04
CA GLU A 287 81.52 -117.48 15.57
C GLU A 287 82.86 -117.97 14.99
N ASN A 288 83.56 -117.13 14.22
CA ASN A 288 84.88 -117.47 13.68
C ASN A 288 85.94 -117.63 14.78
N GLU A 289 85.93 -116.79 15.82
CA GLU A 289 86.75 -116.98 17.03
C GLU A 289 86.43 -118.32 17.72
N SER A 290 85.14 -118.64 17.92
CA SER A 290 84.73 -119.91 18.51
C SER A 290 85.13 -121.13 17.65
N ARG A 291 85.05 -121.02 16.32
CA ARG A 291 85.51 -122.07 15.38
C ARG A 291 87.03 -122.20 15.39
N THR A 292 87.76 -121.09 15.55
CA THR A 292 89.24 -121.07 15.67
C THR A 292 89.68 -121.73 16.98
N LEU A 293 89.08 -121.38 18.12
CA LEU A 293 89.34 -122.03 19.41
C LEU A 293 89.04 -123.54 19.38
N MET A 294 88.03 -123.96 18.61
CA MET A 294 87.69 -125.38 18.41
C MET A 294 88.71 -126.09 17.49
N LYS A 295 89.17 -125.42 16.43
CA LYS A 295 90.27 -125.90 15.57
C LYS A 295 91.56 -126.09 16.37
N ASP A 296 91.94 -125.12 17.19
CA ASP A 296 93.18 -125.17 17.97
C ASP A 296 93.15 -126.26 19.04
N ARG A 297 91.98 -126.57 19.61
CA ARG A 297 91.76 -127.79 20.42
C ARG A 297 91.99 -129.05 19.59
N PHE A 298 91.35 -129.18 18.43
CA PHE A 298 91.52 -130.37 17.58
C PHE A 298 92.95 -130.55 17.06
N GLU A 299 93.69 -129.48 16.77
CA GLU A 299 95.11 -129.57 16.40
C GLU A 299 95.98 -130.04 17.59
N LYS A 300 95.66 -129.60 18.81
CA LYS A 300 96.33 -130.06 20.04
C LYS A 300 96.03 -131.53 20.34
N ASP A 301 94.78 -131.96 20.19
CA ASP A 301 94.37 -133.36 20.38
C ASP A 301 94.98 -134.27 19.30
N LEU A 302 95.02 -133.82 18.04
CA LEU A 302 95.72 -134.50 16.95
C LEU A 302 97.22 -134.65 17.25
N GLN A 303 97.85 -133.62 17.83
CA GLN A 303 99.26 -133.67 18.22
C GLN A 303 99.51 -134.64 19.39
N ASN A 304 98.61 -134.68 20.38
CA ASN A 304 98.67 -135.67 21.47
C ASN A 304 98.57 -137.12 20.94
N CYS A 305 97.65 -137.37 19.99
CA CYS A 305 97.52 -138.67 19.33
C CYS A 305 98.78 -139.04 18.51
N LYS A 306 99.41 -138.07 17.84
CA LYS A 306 100.69 -138.30 17.12
C LYS A 306 101.82 -138.69 18.07
N THR A 307 101.93 -138.07 19.25
CA THR A 307 102.94 -138.44 20.25
C THR A 307 102.69 -139.84 20.82
N GLN A 308 101.44 -140.18 21.16
CA GLN A 308 101.09 -141.53 21.63
C GLN A 308 101.37 -142.62 20.58
N MET A 309 101.10 -142.34 19.30
CA MET A 309 101.45 -143.24 18.19
C MET A 309 102.98 -143.47 18.09
N ALA A 310 103.78 -142.42 18.31
CA ALA A 310 105.24 -142.53 18.29
C ALA A 310 105.79 -143.34 19.47
N ASP A 311 105.21 -143.20 20.66
CA ASP A 311 105.60 -143.96 21.85
C ASP A 311 105.32 -145.46 21.70
N GLU A 312 104.16 -145.84 21.14
CA GLU A 312 103.85 -147.25 20.87
C GLU A 312 104.70 -147.85 19.73
N LEU A 313 105.07 -147.07 18.71
CA LEU A 313 106.04 -147.51 17.69
C LEU A 313 107.43 -147.74 18.28
N ASN A 314 107.90 -146.85 19.17
CA ASN A 314 109.15 -147.05 19.91
C ASN A 314 109.07 -148.31 20.80
N ARG A 315 107.95 -148.50 21.52
CA ARG A 315 107.70 -149.69 22.34
C ARG A 315 107.79 -150.97 21.51
N LYS A 316 107.14 -151.03 20.34
CA LYS A 316 107.23 -152.17 19.42
C LYS A 316 108.68 -152.46 18.99
N ALA A 317 109.42 -151.44 18.58
CA ALA A 317 110.80 -151.60 18.14
C ALA A 317 111.74 -152.12 19.24
N THR A 318 111.52 -151.76 20.51
CA THR A 318 112.31 -152.33 21.62
C THR A 318 112.02 -153.83 21.83
N ILE A 319 110.76 -154.26 21.70
CA ILE A 319 110.36 -155.66 21.86
C ILE A 319 110.96 -156.54 20.75
N GLU A 320 110.86 -156.11 19.49
CA GLU A 320 111.45 -156.81 18.34
C GLU A 320 112.97 -157.01 18.51
N LYS A 321 113.67 -155.99 19.04
CA LYS A 321 115.11 -156.07 19.36
C LYS A 321 115.42 -157.03 20.51
N THR A 322 114.54 -157.16 21.52
CA THR A 322 114.74 -158.14 22.60
C THR A 322 114.54 -159.59 22.16
N MET A 323 113.59 -159.87 21.24
CA MET A 323 113.43 -161.21 20.69
C MET A 323 114.67 -161.68 19.93
N PHE A 324 115.24 -160.82 19.09
CA PHE A 324 116.43 -161.16 18.31
C PHE A 324 117.64 -161.51 19.19
N ASN A 325 117.85 -160.76 20.28
CA ASN A 325 118.90 -161.04 21.26
C ASN A 325 118.68 -162.37 22.00
N LEU A 326 117.43 -162.70 22.38
CA LEU A 326 117.12 -163.96 23.06
C LEU A 326 117.40 -165.18 22.19
N GLN A 327 117.13 -165.08 20.88
CA GLN A 327 117.37 -166.19 19.95
C GLN A 327 118.87 -166.47 19.76
N ALA A 328 119.70 -165.43 19.64
CA ALA A 328 121.16 -165.58 19.53
C ALA A 328 121.80 -166.21 20.79
N ILE A 329 121.26 -165.94 21.99
CA ILE A 329 121.74 -166.54 23.25
C ILE A 329 121.49 -168.06 23.25
N ILE A 330 120.32 -168.50 22.77
CA ILE A 330 119.97 -169.93 22.73
C ILE A 330 120.93 -170.71 21.82
N GLU A 331 121.27 -170.18 20.66
CA GLU A 331 122.21 -170.81 19.72
C GLU A 331 123.62 -170.97 20.32
N GLN A 332 124.11 -169.97 21.08
CA GLN A 332 125.40 -170.10 21.79
C GLN A 332 125.34 -171.17 22.90
N THR A 333 124.31 -171.14 23.75
CA THR A 333 124.24 -172.06 24.91
C THR A 333 124.18 -173.55 24.55
N ASN A 334 123.66 -173.90 23.36
CA ASN A 334 123.68 -175.28 22.88
C ASN A 334 125.09 -175.76 22.51
N LYS A 335 125.96 -174.85 22.06
CA LYS A 335 127.32 -175.17 21.61
C LYS A 335 128.28 -175.40 22.77
N ASP A 336 128.21 -174.53 23.78
CA ASP A 336 129.03 -174.63 25.01
C ASP A 336 128.75 -175.96 25.76
N LEU A 337 127.55 -176.53 25.59
CA LEU A 337 127.13 -177.80 26.20
C LEU A 337 127.82 -179.04 25.59
N GLU A 338 128.22 -179.00 24.33
CA GLU A 338 128.87 -180.13 23.65
C GLU A 338 130.35 -180.25 24.05
N ASP A 339 131.05 -179.13 24.21
CA ASP A 339 132.48 -179.10 24.57
C ASP A 339 132.72 -179.60 26.01
N VAL A 340 131.89 -179.17 26.97
CA VAL A 340 131.99 -179.56 28.40
C VAL A 340 131.84 -181.08 28.61
N LEU A 341 131.02 -181.76 27.80
CA LEU A 341 130.85 -183.21 27.84
C LEU A 341 132.10 -183.99 27.39
N ASN A 342 132.96 -183.39 26.56
CA ASN A 342 134.20 -184.00 26.11
C ASN A 342 135.36 -183.78 27.10
N GLU A 343 135.50 -182.59 27.70
CA GLU A 343 136.50 -182.35 28.76
C GLU A 343 136.33 -183.30 29.94
N ASN A 344 135.10 -183.48 30.44
CA ASN A 344 134.84 -184.24 31.67
C ASN A 344 135.27 -185.72 31.55
N ARG A 345 135.17 -186.30 30.35
CA ARG A 345 135.66 -187.66 30.05
C ARG A 345 137.20 -187.78 30.13
N GLN A 346 137.94 -186.72 29.80
CA GLN A 346 139.41 -186.72 29.89
C GLN A 346 139.89 -186.51 31.33
N LYS A 347 139.25 -185.59 32.09
CA LYS A 347 139.66 -185.24 33.47
C LYS A 347 139.60 -186.43 34.41
N HIS A 348 138.59 -187.30 34.29
CA HIS A 348 138.45 -188.51 35.12
C HIS A 348 139.63 -189.48 34.96
N ALA A 349 140.15 -189.66 33.74
CA ALA A 349 141.23 -190.63 33.48
C ALA A 349 142.58 -190.27 34.13
N MET A 350 142.82 -188.99 34.44
CA MET A 350 144.05 -188.55 35.14
C MET A 350 143.98 -188.71 36.67
N LEU A 351 142.78 -188.68 37.27
CA LEU A 351 142.60 -188.59 38.72
C LEU A 351 143.00 -189.88 39.48
N ASP A 352 142.76 -191.04 38.88
CA ASP A 352 143.11 -192.35 39.47
C ASP A 352 144.63 -192.62 39.51
N ILE A 353 145.41 -192.01 38.63
CA ILE A 353 146.86 -192.19 38.57
C ILE A 353 147.54 -191.45 39.73
N VAL A 354 147.18 -190.17 39.92
CA VAL A 354 147.74 -189.29 40.96
C VAL A 354 147.48 -189.83 42.38
N SER A 355 146.32 -190.46 42.58
CA SER A 355 145.89 -190.97 43.88
C SER A 355 146.78 -192.09 44.46
N LYS A 356 147.65 -192.72 43.66
CA LYS A 356 148.55 -193.79 44.12
C LYS A 356 149.93 -193.32 44.59
N GLU A 357 150.44 -192.19 44.10
CA GLU A 357 151.78 -191.71 44.50
C GLU A 357 151.79 -190.97 45.84
N LEU A 358 150.71 -190.23 46.14
CA LEU A 358 150.62 -189.33 47.29
C LEU A 358 150.81 -190.06 48.65
N GLY A 359 150.45 -191.35 48.70
CA GLY A 359 150.65 -192.22 49.88
C GLY A 359 152.11 -192.50 50.24
N ARG A 360 153.07 -192.39 49.31
CA ARG A 360 154.50 -192.65 49.58
C ARG A 360 155.29 -191.45 50.14
N ILE A 361 154.71 -190.25 50.11
CA ILE A 361 155.44 -189.00 50.41
C ILE A 361 155.17 -188.51 51.85
N SER A 362 153.96 -188.73 52.38
CA SER A 362 153.54 -188.15 53.68
C SER A 362 154.38 -188.61 54.89
N THR A 363 154.89 -189.85 54.88
CA THR A 363 155.70 -190.40 56.00
C THR A 363 157.11 -189.79 56.09
N THR A 364 157.66 -189.26 55.00
CA THR A 364 159.00 -188.64 55.01
C THR A 364 159.00 -187.18 55.46
N LYS A 365 157.85 -186.51 55.46
CA LYS A 365 157.70 -185.11 55.93
C LYS A 365 157.89 -184.97 57.44
N ILE A 366 157.68 -186.04 58.21
CA ILE A 366 157.72 -186.05 59.68
C ILE A 366 159.11 -185.62 60.22
N ASN A 367 160.19 -185.88 59.49
CA ASN A 367 161.56 -185.55 59.92
C ASN A 367 161.92 -184.05 59.83
N LEU A 368 160.96 -183.15 59.56
CA LEU A 368 161.21 -181.71 59.35
C LEU A 368 160.36 -180.77 60.22
N GLU A 369 159.80 -181.25 61.34
CA GLU A 369 159.15 -180.36 62.33
C GLU A 369 160.17 -179.47 63.09
N GLU A 370 161.40 -179.94 63.33
CA GLU A 370 162.32 -179.41 64.37
C GLU A 370 162.95 -178.02 64.15
N LYS A 371 162.63 -177.26 63.08
CA LYS A 371 163.28 -175.95 62.84
C LYS A 371 162.40 -174.74 62.52
N VAL A 372 161.13 -174.92 62.18
CA VAL A 372 160.18 -173.81 61.93
C VAL A 372 158.91 -173.92 62.79
N MET A 373 158.72 -175.02 63.52
CA MET A 373 157.94 -174.98 64.76
C MET A 373 158.68 -174.15 65.81
N ARG A 374 158.37 -172.86 65.87
CA ARG A 374 158.58 -172.02 67.07
C ARG A 374 157.62 -170.85 67.15
N ASP A 375 157.42 -170.16 66.03
CA ASP A 375 156.56 -168.98 65.90
C ASP A 375 155.57 -169.25 64.74
N LEU A 376 154.31 -169.66 64.93
CA LEU A 376 153.37 -169.44 66.05
C LEU A 376 153.15 -167.92 66.31
N GLN A 377 151.93 -167.41 66.52
CA GLN A 377 150.65 -168.08 66.71
C GLN A 377 149.44 -167.13 66.56
N ASN A 378 148.23 -167.72 66.55
CA ASN A 378 146.93 -167.15 66.96
C ASN A 378 146.22 -166.13 66.04
N GLN A 379 144.88 -166.11 65.88
CA GLN A 379 143.78 -167.09 66.17
C GLN A 379 142.53 -166.63 65.35
N MET A 380 141.70 -167.50 64.72
CA MET A 380 140.46 -168.19 65.21
C MET A 380 139.33 -167.27 65.76
N ALA A 381 138.01 -167.55 65.78
CA ALA A 381 137.02 -168.45 65.11
C ALA A 381 135.58 -167.99 65.60
N ALA A 382 134.36 -168.51 65.33
CA ALA A 382 133.70 -169.56 64.51
C ALA A 382 132.18 -169.16 64.38
N ASN A 383 131.41 -169.41 63.30
CA ASN A 383 130.79 -170.63 62.73
C ASN A 383 129.49 -171.17 63.41
N LYS A 384 128.42 -171.41 62.59
CA LYS A 384 127.48 -172.59 62.57
C LYS A 384 125.96 -172.41 62.86
N ALA A 385 125.13 -172.95 61.93
CA ALA A 385 123.70 -173.32 61.96
C ALA A 385 122.61 -172.23 62.22
N ALA A 386 121.47 -172.10 61.51
CA ALA A 386 120.73 -172.89 60.50
C ALA A 386 119.65 -173.91 60.98
N ALA A 387 119.07 -173.79 62.18
CA ALA A 387 118.00 -174.72 62.64
C ALA A 387 116.97 -174.14 63.66
N SER A 388 116.19 -173.12 63.31
CA SER A 388 115.05 -172.63 64.14
C SER A 388 113.80 -172.20 63.35
N LEU A 389 113.49 -172.98 62.32
CA LEU A 389 112.28 -172.97 61.49
C LEU A 389 111.01 -172.30 62.06
N TYR A 390 110.42 -171.41 61.25
CA TYR A 390 109.01 -171.45 60.78
C TYR A 390 107.85 -171.38 61.80
N ARG A 391 108.09 -171.31 63.11
CA ARG A 391 107.05 -171.52 64.14
C ARG A 391 106.36 -170.25 64.67
N ILE A 392 106.96 -169.07 64.50
CA ILE A 392 106.50 -167.83 65.16
C ILE A 392 105.51 -167.01 64.30
N LEU A 393 105.36 -167.33 63.00
CA LEU A 393 104.55 -166.56 62.04
C LEU A 393 103.04 -166.49 62.39
N ASN A 394 102.49 -167.46 63.14
CA ASN A 394 101.06 -167.51 63.47
C ASN A 394 100.68 -166.79 64.78
N GLY A 395 101.61 -166.59 65.73
CA GLY A 395 101.27 -166.22 67.12
C GLY A 395 100.88 -164.75 67.36
N VAL A 396 101.05 -163.86 66.37
CA VAL A 396 100.87 -162.41 66.56
C VAL A 396 99.43 -161.94 66.28
N LYS A 397 98.60 -162.74 65.59
CA LYS A 397 97.24 -162.34 65.20
C LYS A 397 96.25 -162.26 66.35
N GLU A 398 96.42 -163.04 67.41
CA GLU A 398 95.46 -163.11 68.53
C GLU A 398 95.60 -161.93 69.50
N LYS A 399 96.83 -161.47 69.78
CA LYS A 399 97.12 -160.34 70.68
C LYS A 399 96.51 -158.99 70.28
N LYS A 400 95.89 -158.88 69.11
CA LYS A 400 95.16 -157.66 68.72
C LYS A 400 93.87 -157.48 69.53
N ARG A 401 93.20 -158.57 69.94
CA ARG A 401 91.81 -158.53 70.41
C ARG A 401 91.66 -158.10 71.88
N ASP A 402 92.62 -158.43 72.73
CA ASP A 402 92.56 -158.13 74.16
C ASP A 402 92.79 -156.63 74.47
N VAL A 403 93.41 -155.89 73.54
CA VAL A 403 93.71 -154.45 73.69
C VAL A 403 92.46 -153.59 73.52
N GLU A 404 91.49 -154.03 72.72
CA GLU A 404 90.26 -153.29 72.43
C GLU A 404 89.38 -153.13 73.69
N ILE A 405 89.39 -154.11 74.60
CA ILE A 405 88.61 -154.09 75.85
C ILE A 405 89.14 -153.03 76.84
N LEU A 406 90.45 -152.84 76.91
CA LEU A 406 91.09 -151.82 77.76
C LEU A 406 90.83 -150.38 77.26
N MET A 407 90.37 -150.20 76.02
CA MET A 407 90.09 -148.88 75.46
C MET A 407 88.84 -148.24 76.08
N HIS A 408 87.76 -149.02 76.25
CA HIS A 408 86.47 -148.50 76.70
C HIS A 408 86.45 -148.07 78.19
N GLU A 409 87.28 -148.68 79.05
CA GLU A 409 87.44 -148.20 80.44
C GLU A 409 88.17 -146.86 80.52
N ALA A 410 89.03 -146.53 79.54
CA ALA A 410 89.69 -145.24 79.44
C ALA A 410 88.73 -144.13 78.93
N GLU A 411 87.86 -144.46 77.97
CA GLU A 411 86.87 -143.52 77.43
C GLU A 411 85.92 -142.97 78.51
N ASN A 412 85.46 -143.80 79.44
CA ASN A 412 84.59 -143.34 80.54
C ASN A 412 85.27 -142.34 81.49
N LYS A 413 86.58 -142.47 81.74
CA LYS A 413 87.34 -141.48 82.53
C LYS A 413 87.58 -140.20 81.74
N SER A 414 87.79 -140.30 80.43
CA SER A 414 87.88 -139.15 79.52
C SER A 414 86.63 -138.26 79.59
N SER A 415 85.44 -138.88 79.57
CA SER A 415 84.15 -138.17 79.63
C SER A 415 83.96 -137.32 80.89
N GLN A 416 84.35 -137.80 82.07
CA GLN A 416 84.27 -136.99 83.31
C GLN A 416 85.24 -135.81 83.30
N MET A 417 86.45 -136.00 82.77
CA MET A 417 87.47 -134.95 82.69
C MET A 417 87.07 -133.86 81.68
N SER A 418 86.41 -134.25 80.57
CA SER A 418 85.83 -133.34 79.58
C SER A 418 84.77 -132.41 80.18
N ALA A 419 83.90 -132.92 81.07
CA ALA A 419 82.87 -132.10 81.71
C ALA A 419 83.42 -130.98 82.61
N GLN A 420 84.56 -131.20 83.27
CA GLN A 420 85.23 -130.15 84.06
C GLN A 420 85.90 -129.10 83.15
N ILE A 421 86.46 -129.52 82.01
CA ILE A 421 87.01 -128.62 80.99
C ILE A 421 85.93 -127.69 80.42
N GLU A 422 84.74 -128.22 80.11
CA GLU A 422 83.64 -127.41 79.56
C GLU A 422 83.09 -126.39 80.58
N SER A 423 83.08 -126.73 81.87
CA SER A 423 82.72 -125.79 82.94
C SER A 423 83.72 -124.62 83.06
N GLN A 424 85.03 -124.89 82.98
CA GLN A 424 86.02 -123.79 82.97
C GLN A 424 85.98 -122.98 81.67
N LYS A 425 85.77 -123.61 80.51
CA LYS A 425 85.60 -122.88 79.23
C LYS A 425 84.48 -121.86 79.33
N TYR A 426 83.31 -122.23 79.86
CA TYR A 426 82.17 -121.31 79.96
C TYR A 426 82.50 -120.02 80.73
N SER A 427 83.10 -120.15 81.92
CA SER A 427 83.52 -118.98 82.73
C SER A 427 84.62 -118.14 82.06
N ASN A 428 85.47 -118.77 81.23
CA ASN A 428 86.51 -118.08 80.48
C ASN A 428 85.92 -117.37 79.23
N ASP A 429 84.91 -117.94 78.57
CA ASP A 429 84.23 -117.34 77.41
C ASP A 429 83.39 -116.12 77.81
N GLU A 430 82.74 -116.17 78.99
CA GLU A 430 81.98 -115.05 79.55
C GLU A 430 82.89 -113.85 79.91
N ASN A 431 84.05 -114.11 80.53
CA ASN A 431 85.07 -113.07 80.75
C ASN A 431 85.68 -112.55 79.43
N ASN A 432 85.95 -113.43 78.46
CA ASN A 432 86.48 -113.02 77.15
C ASN A 432 85.48 -112.15 76.37
N ARG A 433 84.16 -112.41 76.46
CA ARG A 433 83.13 -111.52 75.88
C ARG A 433 83.19 -110.12 76.49
N LEU A 434 83.18 -110.03 77.82
CA LEU A 434 83.20 -108.74 78.51
C LEU A 434 84.48 -107.93 78.20
N LEU A 435 85.62 -108.61 78.10
CA LEU A 435 86.89 -108.00 77.69
C LEU A 435 86.89 -107.58 76.21
N HIS A 436 86.30 -108.39 75.33
CA HIS A 436 86.24 -108.14 73.88
C HIS A 436 85.34 -106.94 73.53
N ASP A 437 84.21 -106.76 74.20
CA ASP A 437 83.29 -105.65 73.94
C ASP A 437 83.86 -104.31 74.45
N ILE A 438 84.59 -104.30 75.57
CA ILE A 438 85.33 -103.12 76.05
C ILE A 438 86.48 -102.78 75.10
N LEU A 439 87.29 -103.77 74.69
CA LEU A 439 88.40 -103.56 73.75
C LEU A 439 87.92 -103.11 72.37
N LYS A 440 86.76 -103.57 71.89
CA LYS A 440 86.11 -103.05 70.69
C LYS A 440 85.76 -101.58 70.83
N HIS A 441 85.00 -101.20 71.85
CA HIS A 441 84.56 -99.81 72.00
C HIS A 441 85.73 -98.81 72.12
N GLN A 442 86.82 -99.19 72.78
CA GLN A 442 88.02 -98.37 72.84
C GLN A 442 88.75 -98.33 71.48
N ALA A 443 88.96 -99.48 70.83
CA ALA A 443 89.63 -99.56 69.54
C ALA A 443 88.83 -98.89 68.40
N GLU A 444 87.50 -98.93 68.40
CA GLU A 444 86.67 -98.24 67.40
C GLU A 444 86.81 -96.72 67.50
N LEU A 445 86.93 -96.16 68.71
CA LEU A 445 87.04 -94.71 68.93
C LEU A 445 88.46 -94.20 68.62
N GLU A 446 89.50 -94.86 69.15
CA GLU A 446 90.90 -94.50 68.88
C GLU A 446 91.20 -94.60 67.38
N LYS A 447 90.73 -95.68 66.71
CA LYS A 447 90.92 -95.90 65.27
C LYS A 447 90.13 -94.94 64.38
N GLN A 448 89.00 -94.39 64.84
CA GLN A 448 88.30 -93.32 64.10
C GLN A 448 89.04 -91.98 64.23
N ALA A 449 89.54 -91.64 65.43
CA ALA A 449 90.35 -90.44 65.63
C ALA A 449 91.66 -90.48 64.82
N ASP A 450 92.42 -91.57 64.93
CA ASP A 450 93.67 -91.76 64.20
C ASP A 450 93.45 -91.89 62.69
N ALA A 451 92.36 -92.49 62.23
CA ALA A 451 92.05 -92.54 60.79
C ALA A 451 91.81 -91.14 60.23
N LEU A 452 90.97 -90.32 60.87
CA LEU A 452 90.66 -88.97 60.39
C LEU A 452 91.86 -88.03 60.46
N GLN A 453 92.65 -88.09 61.54
CA GLN A 453 93.87 -87.29 61.65
C GLN A 453 94.94 -87.77 60.66
N SER A 454 95.14 -89.09 60.53
CA SER A 454 96.12 -89.65 59.60
C SER A 454 95.73 -89.45 58.13
N GLU A 455 94.43 -89.50 57.77
CA GLU A 455 93.97 -89.09 56.44
C GLU A 455 94.24 -87.61 56.20
N LYS A 456 93.86 -86.71 57.13
CA LYS A 456 94.08 -85.28 56.97
C LYS A 456 95.57 -84.95 56.77
N ASP A 457 96.44 -85.46 57.62
CA ASP A 457 97.89 -85.20 57.52
C ASP A 457 98.51 -85.87 56.29
N LYS A 458 98.01 -87.04 55.85
CA LYS A 458 98.38 -87.63 54.56
C LYS A 458 97.92 -86.79 53.39
N TYR A 459 96.70 -86.24 53.41
CA TYR A 459 96.19 -85.39 52.34
C TYR A 459 96.92 -84.05 52.29
N GLU A 460 97.21 -83.39 53.42
CA GLU A 460 98.02 -82.16 53.42
C GLU A 460 99.47 -82.42 52.95
N LEU A 461 100.08 -83.54 53.34
CA LEU A 461 101.41 -83.94 52.85
C LEU A 461 101.39 -84.37 51.37
N LEU A 462 100.31 -85.02 50.91
CA LEU A 462 100.08 -85.36 49.50
C LEU A 462 99.80 -84.11 48.68
N PHE A 463 99.06 -83.13 49.18
CA PHE A 463 98.87 -81.83 48.54
C PHE A 463 100.21 -81.11 48.41
N ARG A 464 100.99 -80.94 49.48
CA ARG A 464 102.32 -80.31 49.38
C ARG A 464 103.32 -81.07 48.50
N LYS A 465 103.18 -82.40 48.37
CA LYS A 465 103.94 -83.18 47.38
C LYS A 465 103.37 -83.04 45.97
N ARG A 466 102.06 -82.96 45.80
CA ARG A 466 101.37 -82.78 44.51
C ARG A 466 101.56 -81.38 43.96
N GLU A 467 101.49 -80.33 44.76
CA GLU A 467 101.83 -78.95 44.41
C GLU A 467 103.27 -78.91 43.88
N ARG A 468 104.26 -79.39 44.65
CA ARG A 468 105.65 -79.44 44.20
C ARG A 468 105.89 -80.34 42.97
N GLN A 469 105.11 -81.42 42.82
CA GLN A 469 105.12 -82.24 41.61
C GLN A 469 104.42 -81.54 40.44
N VAL A 470 103.39 -80.73 40.67
CA VAL A 470 102.67 -79.92 39.68
C VAL A 470 103.51 -78.73 39.26
N ASP A 471 104.29 -78.10 40.14
CA ASP A 471 105.27 -77.08 39.76
C ASP A 471 106.34 -77.68 38.84
N VAL A 472 106.89 -78.84 39.22
CA VAL A 472 107.89 -79.58 38.41
C VAL A 472 107.30 -80.11 37.10
N ILE A 473 106.04 -80.57 37.11
CA ILE A 473 105.34 -81.04 35.90
C ILE A 473 104.91 -79.86 35.04
N ASN A 474 104.48 -78.72 35.57
CA ASN A 474 104.15 -77.51 34.80
C ASN A 474 105.40 -76.96 34.12
N SER A 475 106.52 -76.86 34.85
CA SER A 475 107.84 -76.57 34.25
C SER A 475 108.35 -77.65 33.28
N GLN A 476 107.66 -78.79 33.11
CA GLN A 476 107.89 -79.76 32.03
C GLN A 476 106.80 -79.69 30.93
N LEU A 477 105.58 -79.27 31.30
CA LEU A 477 104.43 -79.07 30.43
C LEU A 477 104.59 -77.83 29.56
N GLU A 478 105.07 -76.72 30.12
CA GLU A 478 105.45 -75.50 29.37
C GLU A 478 106.49 -75.83 28.29
N ARG A 479 107.47 -76.71 28.60
CA ARG A 479 108.48 -77.23 27.66
C ARG A 479 107.96 -78.32 26.70
N ALA A 480 106.70 -78.74 26.84
CA ALA A 480 106.01 -79.66 25.92
C ALA A 480 104.93 -78.94 25.07
N LEU A 481 104.33 -77.88 25.60
CA LEU A 481 103.32 -77.06 24.93
C LEU A 481 103.88 -76.28 23.74
N GLU A 482 105.18 -75.98 23.72
CA GLU A 482 105.89 -75.46 22.52
C GLU A 482 105.87 -76.43 21.31
N LYS A 483 105.29 -77.64 21.41
CA LYS A 483 105.34 -78.67 20.35
C LYS A 483 104.03 -79.35 19.98
N THR A 484 102.87 -78.89 20.47
CA THR A 484 101.57 -79.43 20.03
C THR A 484 100.45 -78.39 20.04
N ASP A 485 100.15 -77.83 18.87
CA ASP A 485 98.91 -77.06 18.63
C ASP A 485 97.71 -78.01 18.49
N GLN A 486 96.88 -78.13 19.53
CA GLN A 486 95.40 -78.16 19.45
C GLN A 486 94.74 -78.25 20.84
N PRO A 487 93.63 -77.52 21.09
CA PRO A 487 92.95 -77.53 22.38
C PRO A 487 91.95 -78.70 22.51
N ILE A 488 91.97 -79.39 23.64
CA ILE A 488 90.93 -80.36 24.04
C ILE A 488 90.09 -79.71 25.16
N VAL A 489 88.94 -79.15 24.78
CA VAL A 489 88.02 -78.43 25.69
C VAL A 489 87.33 -79.40 26.65
N CYS A 490 87.23 -79.03 27.93
CA CYS A 490 86.56 -79.80 28.95
C CYS A 490 85.03 -79.67 28.87
N ARG A 491 84.31 -80.76 29.21
CA ARG A 491 82.84 -80.82 29.23
C ARG A 491 82.19 -79.76 30.15
N GLN A 492 82.92 -79.25 31.14
CA GLN A 492 82.45 -78.17 32.02
C GLN A 492 82.61 -76.77 31.38
N GLU A 493 83.69 -76.52 30.64
CA GLU A 493 83.90 -75.27 29.90
C GLU A 493 82.86 -75.12 28.78
N ALA A 494 82.57 -76.21 28.06
CA ALA A 494 81.46 -76.25 27.11
C ALA A 494 80.10 -75.91 27.74
N LYS A 495 79.88 -76.26 29.02
CA LYS A 495 78.64 -75.94 29.75
C LYS A 495 78.62 -74.49 30.27
N ILE A 496 79.78 -73.92 30.60
CA ILE A 496 79.93 -72.49 30.93
C ILE A 496 79.63 -71.65 29.69
N ILE A 497 80.26 -71.96 28.54
CA ILE A 497 80.03 -71.27 27.26
C ILE A 497 78.55 -71.37 26.84
N GLU A 498 77.89 -72.51 27.05
CA GLU A 498 76.45 -72.67 26.77
C GLU A 498 75.57 -71.79 27.68
N LEU A 499 75.94 -71.62 28.96
CA LEU A 499 75.25 -70.74 29.91
C LEU A 499 75.54 -69.25 29.64
N GLU A 500 76.76 -68.89 29.26
CA GLU A 500 77.15 -67.54 28.85
C GLU A 500 76.40 -67.13 27.58
N ARG A 501 76.34 -68.00 26.57
CA ARG A 501 75.54 -67.77 25.35
C ARG A 501 74.05 -67.61 25.67
N TYR A 502 73.52 -68.38 26.62
CA TYR A 502 72.13 -68.23 27.07
C TYR A 502 71.89 -66.91 27.83
N ILE A 503 72.87 -66.43 28.61
CA ILE A 503 72.85 -65.10 29.22
C ILE A 503 72.93 -63.99 28.16
N GLU A 504 73.74 -64.15 27.11
CA GLU A 504 73.80 -63.21 25.99
C GLU A 504 72.48 -63.18 25.20
N GLU A 505 71.89 -64.33 24.88
CA GLU A 505 70.56 -64.44 24.25
C GLU A 505 69.48 -63.72 25.09
N ILE A 506 69.50 -63.90 26.41
CA ILE A 506 68.61 -63.20 27.34
C ILE A 506 68.90 -61.69 27.32
N GLN A 507 70.16 -61.25 27.41
CA GLN A 507 70.51 -59.82 27.37
C GLN A 507 70.14 -59.16 26.05
N GLU A 508 70.28 -59.86 24.92
CA GLU A 508 69.86 -59.37 23.61
C GLU A 508 68.33 -59.29 23.52
N SER A 509 67.60 -60.26 24.10
CA SER A 509 66.15 -60.20 24.24
C SER A 509 65.70 -59.00 25.09
N ILE A 510 66.41 -58.71 26.18
CA ILE A 510 66.14 -57.54 27.06
C ILE A 510 66.40 -56.23 26.30
N LYS A 511 67.50 -56.13 25.54
CA LYS A 511 67.78 -54.97 24.66
C LYS A 511 66.68 -54.79 23.60
N LYS A 512 66.21 -55.88 22.98
CA LYS A 512 65.09 -55.87 22.04
C LYS A 512 63.80 -55.37 22.70
N LEU A 513 63.44 -55.90 23.88
CA LEU A 513 62.28 -55.43 24.66
C LEU A 513 62.40 -53.97 25.12
N GLN A 514 63.58 -53.52 25.56
CA GLN A 514 63.82 -52.10 25.91
C GLN A 514 63.65 -51.18 24.70
N SER A 515 64.17 -51.57 23.52
CA SER A 515 64.02 -50.79 22.29
C SER A 515 62.56 -50.73 21.81
N PHE A 516 61.81 -51.82 21.99
CA PHE A 516 60.37 -51.88 21.74
C PHE A 516 59.60 -50.98 22.73
N TRP A 517 59.90 -51.06 24.02
CA TRP A 517 59.26 -50.24 25.06
C TRP A 517 59.53 -48.74 24.87
N LEU A 518 60.77 -48.35 24.51
CA LEU A 518 61.10 -46.96 24.18
C LEU A 518 60.37 -46.47 22.92
N ARG A 519 60.19 -47.35 21.92
CA ARG A 519 59.39 -47.03 20.72
C ARG A 519 57.92 -46.81 21.09
N GLU A 520 57.35 -47.64 21.94
CA GLU A 520 55.95 -47.50 22.34
C GLU A 520 55.72 -46.36 23.34
N GLN A 521 56.70 -46.05 24.20
CA GLN A 521 56.70 -44.83 25.02
C GLN A 521 56.73 -43.56 24.13
N LYS A 522 57.52 -43.58 23.05
CA LYS A 522 57.54 -42.49 22.05
C LYS A 522 56.19 -42.39 21.33
N ASN A 523 55.59 -43.49 20.91
CA ASN A 523 54.28 -43.52 20.26
C ASN A 523 53.19 -42.98 21.21
N LEU A 524 53.20 -43.40 22.49
CA LEU A 524 52.29 -42.90 23.52
C LEU A 524 52.45 -41.38 23.74
N LEU A 525 53.68 -40.85 23.70
CA LEU A 525 53.95 -39.42 23.78
C LEU A 525 53.44 -38.64 22.54
N VAL A 526 53.51 -39.23 21.34
CA VAL A 526 52.94 -38.65 20.11
C VAL A 526 51.42 -38.61 20.21
N VAL A 527 50.76 -39.74 20.48
CA VAL A 527 49.30 -39.84 20.64
C VAL A 527 48.79 -38.94 21.78
N SER A 528 49.56 -38.76 22.86
CA SER A 528 49.23 -37.82 23.94
C SER A 528 49.30 -36.35 23.50
N LYS A 529 50.23 -35.98 22.62
CA LYS A 529 50.28 -34.64 22.01
C LYS A 529 49.13 -34.42 21.04
N GLU A 530 48.88 -35.37 20.14
CA GLU A 530 47.75 -35.33 19.20
C GLU A 530 46.41 -35.21 19.95
N ARG A 531 46.22 -35.97 21.04
CA ARG A 531 45.05 -35.84 21.92
C ARG A 531 44.93 -34.45 22.52
N GLN A 532 46.03 -33.85 22.97
CA GLN A 532 46.01 -32.51 23.56
C GLN A 532 45.69 -31.42 22.53
N GLU A 533 46.19 -31.57 21.30
CA GLU A 533 45.90 -30.71 20.16
C GLU A 533 44.45 -30.86 19.68
N GLN A 534 43.91 -32.09 19.63
CA GLN A 534 42.48 -32.36 19.41
C GLN A 534 41.61 -31.70 20.49
N ILE A 535 41.99 -31.77 21.77
CA ILE A 535 41.28 -31.09 22.86
C ILE A 535 41.31 -29.56 22.69
N TYR A 536 42.45 -28.99 22.29
CA TYR A 536 42.56 -27.56 21.96
C TYR A 536 41.64 -27.18 20.80
N ASN A 537 41.66 -27.94 19.70
CA ASN A 537 40.82 -27.71 18.51
C ASN A 537 39.32 -27.85 18.83
N ILE A 538 38.92 -28.85 19.62
CA ILE A 538 37.54 -29.00 20.12
C ILE A 538 37.12 -27.79 20.96
N ASN A 539 38.00 -27.26 21.81
CA ASN A 539 37.70 -26.08 22.61
C ASN A 539 37.64 -24.79 21.77
N MET A 540 38.42 -24.69 20.68
CA MET A 540 38.34 -23.59 19.73
C MET A 540 37.04 -23.65 18.90
N LEU A 541 36.68 -24.83 18.40
CA LEU A 541 35.42 -25.09 17.69
C LEU A 541 34.21 -24.79 18.58
N LYS A 542 34.24 -25.16 19.88
CA LYS A 542 33.19 -24.79 20.85
C LYS A 542 33.05 -23.27 21.00
N LYS A 543 34.16 -22.52 21.07
CA LYS A 543 34.11 -21.04 21.10
C LYS A 543 33.54 -20.46 19.81
N GLN A 544 33.93 -20.98 18.65
CA GLN A 544 33.40 -20.56 17.35
C GLN A 544 31.90 -20.85 17.23
N ALA A 545 31.45 -22.04 17.63
CA ALA A 545 30.03 -22.41 17.64
C ALA A 545 29.21 -21.48 18.53
N LEU A 546 29.68 -21.17 19.74
CA LEU A 546 29.00 -20.27 20.68
C LEU A 546 28.93 -18.81 20.14
N VAL A 547 29.98 -18.35 19.45
CA VAL A 547 29.96 -17.04 18.74
C VAL A 547 29.00 -17.05 17.55
N LEU A 548 28.91 -18.16 16.80
CA LEU A 548 27.96 -18.31 15.69
C LEU A 548 26.51 -18.38 16.19
N GLU A 549 26.25 -19.08 17.31
CA GLU A 549 24.96 -19.13 17.98
C GLU A 549 24.53 -17.74 18.47
N GLN A 550 25.42 -16.98 19.10
CA GLN A 550 25.17 -15.61 19.55
C GLN A 550 25.06 -14.58 18.39
N LYS A 551 25.55 -14.91 17.19
CA LYS A 551 25.26 -14.16 15.95
C LYS A 551 23.88 -14.53 15.39
N ASN A 552 23.57 -15.83 15.32
CA ASN A 552 22.29 -16.35 14.84
C ASN A 552 21.12 -15.85 15.69
N LEU A 553 21.31 -15.75 17.01
CA LEU A 553 20.31 -15.19 17.93
C LEU A 553 20.06 -13.69 17.66
N ARG A 554 21.11 -12.87 17.49
CA ARG A 554 20.96 -11.46 17.08
C ARG A 554 20.27 -11.30 15.73
N VAL A 555 20.66 -12.07 14.72
CA VAL A 555 20.01 -12.04 13.40
C VAL A 555 18.53 -12.45 13.48
N ARG A 556 18.18 -13.36 14.41
CA ARG A 556 16.79 -13.75 14.68
C ARG A 556 16.00 -12.63 15.35
N ASP A 557 16.58 -11.96 16.34
CA ASP A 557 15.98 -10.80 17.01
C ASP A 557 15.75 -9.65 16.00
N GLU A 558 16.73 -9.38 15.14
CA GLU A 558 16.64 -8.42 14.03
C GLU A 558 15.51 -8.80 13.06
N ILE A 559 15.43 -10.07 12.61
CA ILE A 559 14.32 -10.56 11.77
C ILE A 559 12.96 -10.40 12.46
N GLU A 560 12.85 -10.64 13.77
CA GLU A 560 11.61 -10.44 14.52
C GLU A 560 11.24 -8.95 14.65
N MET A 561 12.23 -8.07 14.80
CA MET A 561 12.02 -6.62 14.74
C MET A 561 11.56 -6.15 13.36
N TYR A 562 12.15 -6.67 12.27
CA TYR A 562 11.72 -6.37 10.91
C TYR A 562 10.29 -6.87 10.64
N LYS A 563 9.92 -8.07 11.08
CA LYS A 563 8.53 -8.57 10.99
C LYS A 563 7.54 -7.68 11.77
N LYS A 564 7.88 -7.24 12.97
CA LYS A 564 7.05 -6.31 13.76
C LYS A 564 6.99 -4.89 13.16
N ALA A 565 7.94 -4.52 12.29
CA ALA A 565 7.85 -3.31 11.48
C ALA A 565 6.95 -3.53 10.24
N GLU A 566 7.10 -4.66 9.56
CA GLU A 566 6.27 -5.09 8.43
C GLU A 566 4.78 -5.16 8.80
N GLU A 567 4.42 -5.80 9.92
CA GLU A 567 3.04 -5.83 10.43
C GLU A 567 2.47 -4.43 10.68
N LYS A 568 3.28 -3.49 11.21
CA LYS A 568 2.86 -2.10 11.42
C LYS A 568 2.69 -1.35 10.11
N VAL A 569 3.54 -1.62 9.10
CA VAL A 569 3.38 -1.07 7.75
C VAL A 569 2.11 -1.61 7.10
N LEU A 570 1.84 -2.92 7.20
CA LEU A 570 0.59 -3.53 6.71
C LEU A 570 -0.65 -2.97 7.40
N GLN A 571 -0.63 -2.77 8.72
CA GLN A 571 -1.72 -2.11 9.44
C GLN A 571 -1.91 -0.65 8.97
N ASN A 572 -0.81 0.10 8.77
CA ASN A 572 -0.88 1.46 8.25
C ASN A 572 -1.40 1.51 6.80
N VAL A 573 -1.00 0.59 5.93
CA VAL A 573 -1.52 0.46 4.56
C VAL A 573 -3.02 0.16 4.58
N ASN A 574 -3.47 -0.81 5.38
CA ASN A 574 -4.90 -1.11 5.53
C ASN A 574 -5.68 0.10 6.09
N ASN A 575 -5.15 0.84 7.06
CA ASN A 575 -5.77 2.05 7.59
C ASN A 575 -5.86 3.16 6.53
N LEU A 576 -4.81 3.35 5.71
CA LEU A 576 -4.82 4.30 4.59
C LEU A 576 -5.80 3.88 3.48
N GLN A 577 -5.88 2.58 3.17
CA GLN A 577 -6.80 2.06 2.17
C GLN A 577 -8.26 2.18 2.63
N ASN A 578 -8.57 1.85 3.89
CA ASN A 578 -9.89 2.10 4.49
C ASN A 578 -10.25 3.59 4.46
N ARG A 579 -9.32 4.47 4.81
CA ARG A 579 -9.50 5.93 4.71
C ARG A 579 -9.71 6.40 3.27
N SER A 580 -9.05 5.76 2.30
CA SER A 580 -9.25 6.02 0.87
C SER A 580 -10.64 5.57 0.40
N VAL A 581 -11.14 4.43 0.86
CA VAL A 581 -12.52 3.97 0.55
C VAL A 581 -13.55 4.95 1.12
N ILE A 582 -13.38 5.40 2.37
CA ILE A 582 -14.26 6.42 3.00
C ILE A 582 -14.20 7.76 2.24
N LEU A 583 -13.02 8.15 1.74
CA LEU A 583 -12.87 9.32 0.87
C LEU A 583 -13.56 9.14 -0.48
N CYS A 584 -13.44 7.98 -1.12
CA CYS A 584 -14.18 7.66 -2.35
C CYS A 584 -15.70 7.67 -2.13
N GLU A 585 -16.20 7.11 -1.04
CA GLU A 585 -17.63 7.17 -0.67
C GLU A 585 -18.11 8.60 -0.43
N THR A 586 -17.35 9.43 0.29
CA THR A 586 -17.74 10.81 0.56
C THR A 586 -17.64 11.69 -0.69
N LEU A 587 -16.66 11.45 -1.57
CA LEU A 587 -16.60 12.06 -2.90
C LEU A 587 -17.77 11.62 -3.79
N PHE A 588 -18.19 10.35 -3.75
CA PHE A 588 -19.36 9.87 -4.49
C PHE A 588 -20.67 10.50 -3.96
N LYS A 589 -20.85 10.51 -2.64
CA LYS A 589 -21.98 11.20 -1.98
C LYS A 589 -22.01 12.69 -2.31
N LYS A 590 -20.85 13.36 -2.37
CA LYS A 590 -20.74 14.78 -2.78
C LYS A 590 -20.96 14.99 -4.27
N ARG A 591 -20.54 14.06 -5.13
CA ARG A 591 -20.83 14.09 -6.57
C ARG A 591 -22.32 13.96 -6.83
N ASN A 592 -23.01 13.06 -6.15
CA ASN A 592 -24.46 12.89 -6.28
C ASN A 592 -25.20 14.12 -5.76
N GLN A 593 -24.84 14.62 -4.57
CA GLN A 593 -25.37 15.90 -4.06
C GLN A 593 -25.15 17.04 -5.06
N LYS A 594 -24.01 17.10 -5.76
CA LYS A 594 -23.80 18.08 -6.83
C LYS A 594 -24.74 17.82 -8.02
N THR A 595 -24.85 16.60 -8.55
CA THR A 595 -25.72 16.33 -9.70
C THR A 595 -27.20 16.58 -9.39
N ASP A 596 -27.63 16.40 -8.15
CA ASP A 596 -29.01 16.65 -7.74
C ASP A 596 -29.26 18.16 -7.52
N LEU A 597 -28.25 18.92 -7.04
CA LEU A 597 -28.29 20.39 -7.04
C LEU A 597 -28.24 20.97 -8.47
N ASP A 598 -27.38 20.44 -9.35
CA ASP A 598 -27.29 20.83 -10.76
C ASP A 598 -28.65 20.59 -11.46
N ARG A 599 -29.30 19.43 -11.21
CA ARG A 599 -30.66 19.12 -11.69
C ARG A 599 -31.71 20.08 -11.15
N ASN A 600 -31.75 20.30 -9.83
CA ASN A 600 -32.71 21.20 -9.21
C ASN A 600 -32.53 22.64 -9.72
N ASN A 601 -31.30 23.06 -10.00
CA ASN A 601 -31.03 24.36 -10.61
C ASN A 601 -31.55 24.45 -12.05
N THR A 602 -31.40 23.39 -12.87
CA THR A 602 -32.00 23.37 -14.23
C THR A 602 -33.54 23.31 -14.20
N LEU A 603 -34.14 22.64 -13.21
CA LEU A 603 -35.59 22.66 -13.02
C LEU A 603 -36.08 24.05 -12.60
N LEU A 604 -35.41 24.67 -11.62
CA LEU A 604 -35.73 26.01 -11.14
C LEU A 604 -35.53 27.08 -12.23
N GLN A 605 -34.50 26.93 -13.08
CA GLN A 605 -34.32 27.77 -14.26
C GLN A 605 -35.48 27.59 -15.24
N ASN A 606 -35.88 26.35 -15.57
CA ASN A 606 -37.03 26.10 -16.44
C ASN A 606 -38.34 26.67 -15.85
N GLU A 607 -38.50 26.65 -14.51
CA GLU A 607 -39.63 27.30 -13.84
C GLU A 607 -39.59 28.82 -13.98
N TYR A 608 -38.44 29.47 -13.78
CA TYR A 608 -38.28 30.91 -14.00
C TYR A 608 -38.49 31.29 -15.47
N ASP A 609 -37.94 30.53 -16.41
CA ASP A 609 -38.12 30.72 -17.86
C ASP A 609 -39.58 30.49 -18.31
N SER A 610 -40.38 29.74 -17.53
CA SER A 610 -41.81 29.57 -17.76
C SER A 610 -42.60 30.74 -17.17
N ARG A 611 -42.36 31.10 -15.91
CA ARG A 611 -42.98 32.26 -15.24
C ARG A 611 -42.68 33.58 -15.97
N LEU A 612 -41.49 33.70 -16.58
CA LEU A 612 -41.13 34.84 -17.41
C LEU A 612 -42.00 34.89 -18.67
N LYS A 613 -42.21 33.77 -19.37
CA LYS A 613 -43.11 33.71 -20.54
C LYS A 613 -44.57 33.96 -20.17
N ASP A 614 -45.02 33.46 -19.03
CA ASP A 614 -46.37 33.73 -18.53
C ASP A 614 -46.56 35.24 -18.24
N ALA A 615 -45.53 35.89 -17.67
CA ALA A 615 -45.51 37.34 -17.44
C ALA A 615 -45.38 38.15 -18.75
N GLU A 616 -44.58 37.70 -19.72
CA GLU A 616 -44.47 38.28 -21.06
C GLU A 616 -45.81 38.20 -21.81
N LEU A 617 -46.51 37.06 -21.72
CA LEU A 617 -47.86 36.87 -22.28
C LEU A 617 -48.89 37.78 -21.59
N ALA A 618 -48.83 37.94 -20.27
CA ALA A 618 -49.68 38.88 -19.54
C ALA A 618 -49.38 40.35 -19.92
N CYS A 619 -48.11 40.71 -20.14
CA CYS A 619 -47.72 42.02 -20.65
C CYS A 619 -48.26 42.25 -22.07
N LEU A 620 -48.17 41.25 -22.96
CA LEU A 620 -48.74 41.33 -24.31
C LEU A 620 -50.27 41.41 -24.31
N GLN A 621 -50.95 40.73 -23.38
CA GLN A 621 -52.40 40.86 -23.17
C GLN A 621 -52.77 42.27 -22.73
N THR A 622 -52.15 42.78 -21.65
CA THR A 622 -52.42 44.16 -21.21
C THR A 622 -52.02 45.22 -22.24
N GLN A 623 -51.04 44.95 -23.11
CA GLN A 623 -50.72 45.82 -24.24
C GLN A 623 -51.80 45.79 -25.33
N ALA A 624 -52.40 44.62 -25.60
CA ALA A 624 -53.57 44.52 -26.48
C ALA A 624 -54.79 45.23 -25.88
N ASP A 625 -55.08 45.01 -24.59
CA ASP A 625 -56.16 45.71 -23.88
C ASP A 625 -55.98 47.24 -23.94
N ILE A 626 -54.73 47.75 -23.86
CA ILE A 626 -54.41 49.17 -24.03
C ILE A 626 -54.71 49.64 -25.46
N VAL A 627 -54.36 48.86 -26.49
CA VAL A 627 -54.66 49.21 -27.90
C VAL A 627 -56.16 49.23 -28.15
N ASP A 628 -56.90 48.24 -27.67
CA ASP A 628 -58.37 48.19 -27.77
C ASP A 628 -59.00 49.41 -27.07
N ILE A 629 -58.50 49.80 -25.88
CA ILE A 629 -58.94 51.01 -25.16
C ILE A 629 -58.55 52.30 -25.90
N GLU A 630 -57.42 52.34 -26.61
CA GLU A 630 -57.03 53.49 -27.43
C GLU A 630 -57.87 53.62 -28.71
N GLU A 631 -58.24 52.50 -29.35
CA GLU A 631 -59.20 52.50 -30.46
C GLU A 631 -60.60 52.92 -29.98
N ASP A 632 -61.12 52.37 -28.88
CA ASP A 632 -62.40 52.77 -28.28
C ASP A 632 -62.40 54.26 -27.91
N LYS A 633 -61.30 54.77 -27.36
CA LYS A 633 -61.11 56.21 -27.07
C LYS A 633 -61.10 57.07 -28.34
N GLU A 634 -60.48 56.62 -29.42
CA GLU A 634 -60.52 57.33 -30.70
C GLU A 634 -61.94 57.31 -31.30
N ASN A 635 -62.65 56.18 -31.19
CA ASN A 635 -64.01 56.01 -31.66
C ASN A 635 -65.01 56.87 -30.87
N LEU A 636 -64.95 56.85 -29.53
CA LEU A 636 -65.69 57.77 -28.67
C LEU A 636 -65.33 59.24 -28.95
N SER A 637 -64.08 59.54 -29.31
CA SER A 637 -63.69 60.91 -29.71
C SER A 637 -64.32 61.31 -31.06
N LYS A 638 -64.46 60.40 -32.02
CA LYS A 638 -65.22 60.63 -33.27
C LYS A 638 -66.69 60.84 -32.98
N GLU A 639 -67.33 59.97 -32.19
CA GLU A 639 -68.73 60.12 -31.77
C GLU A 639 -68.97 61.46 -31.08
N VAL A 640 -68.09 61.87 -30.15
CA VAL A 640 -68.18 63.18 -29.49
C VAL A 640 -68.01 64.33 -30.49
N ILE A 641 -67.16 64.22 -31.52
CA ILE A 641 -67.06 65.23 -32.59
C ILE A 641 -68.35 65.28 -33.42
N GLU A 642 -68.99 64.15 -33.69
CA GLU A 642 -70.25 64.08 -34.44
C GLU A 642 -71.43 64.62 -33.63
N VAL A 643 -71.57 64.24 -32.35
CA VAL A 643 -72.56 64.83 -31.43
C VAL A 643 -72.33 66.34 -31.26
N ASN A 644 -71.09 66.81 -31.23
CA ASN A 644 -70.81 68.26 -31.22
C ASN A 644 -71.18 68.95 -32.55
N ARG A 645 -71.04 68.28 -33.71
CA ARG A 645 -71.55 68.80 -35.00
C ARG A 645 -73.07 68.87 -34.99
N GLU A 646 -73.77 67.84 -34.52
CA GLU A 646 -75.22 67.86 -34.36
C GLU A 646 -75.67 68.97 -33.40
N ALA A 647 -74.99 69.13 -32.26
CA ALA A 647 -75.27 70.19 -31.29
C ALA A 647 -75.09 71.58 -31.91
N LEU A 648 -74.02 71.81 -32.68
CA LEU A 648 -73.80 73.06 -33.43
C LEU A 648 -74.83 73.26 -34.54
N GLU A 649 -75.33 72.21 -35.17
CA GLU A 649 -76.47 72.31 -36.10
C GLU A 649 -77.76 72.67 -35.37
N TRP A 650 -78.04 72.08 -34.20
CA TRP A 650 -79.20 72.42 -33.39
C TRP A 650 -79.12 73.84 -32.82
N GLU A 651 -77.93 74.30 -32.43
CA GLU A 651 -77.69 75.68 -32.02
C GLU A 651 -77.91 76.65 -33.19
N LYS A 652 -77.40 76.34 -34.39
CA LYS A 652 -77.70 77.13 -35.61
C LYS A 652 -79.20 77.14 -35.91
N LYS A 653 -79.89 75.99 -35.87
CA LYS A 653 -81.35 75.90 -36.07
C LYS A 653 -82.10 76.74 -35.03
N LEU A 654 -81.65 76.73 -33.77
CA LEU A 654 -82.18 77.57 -32.69
C LEU A 654 -81.87 79.06 -32.88
N GLN A 655 -80.70 79.42 -33.42
CA GLN A 655 -80.35 80.79 -33.75
C GLN A 655 -81.23 81.33 -34.88
N HIS A 656 -81.41 80.59 -35.98
CA HIS A 656 -82.34 80.96 -37.06
C HIS A 656 -83.78 81.07 -36.53
N ALA A 657 -84.20 80.21 -35.59
CA ALA A 657 -85.50 80.31 -34.92
C ALA A 657 -85.61 81.56 -34.01
N LYS A 658 -84.54 81.96 -33.33
CA LYS A 658 -84.48 83.21 -32.55
C LYS A 658 -84.47 84.45 -33.45
N GLU A 659 -83.75 84.43 -34.55
CA GLU A 659 -83.66 85.53 -35.51
C GLU A 659 -85.00 85.74 -36.24
N THR A 660 -85.65 84.67 -36.68
CA THR A 660 -87.02 84.75 -37.24
C THR A 660 -88.06 85.14 -36.17
N MET A 661 -87.90 84.70 -34.91
CA MET A 661 -88.75 85.18 -33.81
C MET A 661 -88.51 86.66 -33.49
N ASN A 662 -87.28 87.16 -33.65
CA ASN A 662 -86.94 88.56 -33.45
C ASN A 662 -87.44 89.43 -34.62
N SER A 663 -87.30 88.99 -35.88
CA SER A 663 -87.95 89.63 -37.04
C SER A 663 -89.46 89.76 -36.82
N MET A 664 -90.14 88.65 -36.46
CA MET A 664 -91.56 88.67 -36.11
C MET A 664 -91.90 89.49 -34.85
N ARG A 665 -90.93 89.84 -34.00
CA ARG A 665 -91.11 90.76 -32.86
C ARG A 665 -90.87 92.21 -33.25
N GLU A 666 -89.97 92.48 -34.18
CA GLU A 666 -89.69 93.81 -34.73
C GLU A 666 -90.83 94.26 -35.64
N GLU A 667 -91.32 93.38 -36.52
CA GLU A 667 -92.58 93.55 -37.27
C GLU A 667 -93.76 93.93 -36.36
N ARG A 668 -93.82 93.32 -35.16
CA ARG A 668 -94.87 93.51 -34.14
C ARG A 668 -94.52 94.57 -33.07
N SER A 669 -93.39 95.27 -33.21
CA SER A 669 -92.94 96.26 -32.23
C SER A 669 -93.68 97.58 -32.42
N HIS A 670 -93.66 98.45 -31.41
CA HIS A 670 -94.16 99.82 -31.54
C HIS A 670 -93.29 100.61 -32.52
N GLY A 671 -93.76 100.72 -33.76
CA GLY A 671 -93.03 101.32 -34.90
C GLY A 671 -92.73 100.36 -36.05
N GLY A 672 -92.97 99.04 -35.88
CA GLY A 672 -92.86 98.06 -36.96
C GLY A 672 -93.97 98.18 -38.01
N GLU A 673 -93.79 97.55 -39.17
CA GLU A 673 -94.74 97.64 -40.29
C GLU A 673 -96.17 97.21 -39.92
N VAL A 674 -96.35 96.27 -38.99
CA VAL A 674 -97.69 95.87 -38.52
C VAL A 674 -98.35 96.99 -37.70
N GLU A 675 -97.60 97.77 -36.93
CA GLU A 675 -98.13 98.93 -36.22
C GLU A 675 -98.37 100.10 -37.19
N GLY A 676 -97.54 100.26 -38.23
CA GLY A 676 -97.80 101.16 -39.35
C GLY A 676 -99.11 100.82 -40.08
N MET A 677 -99.32 99.54 -40.40
CA MET A 677 -100.58 99.04 -40.97
C MET A 677 -101.76 99.23 -40.01
N LYS A 678 -101.60 99.03 -38.69
CA LYS A 678 -102.67 99.35 -37.71
C LYS A 678 -102.95 100.84 -37.65
N LEU A 679 -101.95 101.71 -37.75
CA LEU A 679 -102.12 103.16 -37.75
C LEU A 679 -102.81 103.64 -39.03
N GLU A 680 -102.48 103.07 -40.20
CA GLU A 680 -103.21 103.39 -41.43
C GLU A 680 -104.61 102.73 -41.46
N ILE A 681 -104.80 101.53 -40.91
CA ILE A 681 -106.14 100.95 -40.67
C ILE A 681 -106.93 101.85 -39.71
N HIS A 682 -106.33 102.37 -38.65
CA HIS A 682 -106.99 103.30 -37.73
C HIS A 682 -107.31 104.62 -38.41
N ARG A 683 -106.40 105.15 -39.24
CA ARG A 683 -106.61 106.36 -40.05
C ARG A 683 -107.72 106.16 -41.07
N MET A 684 -107.76 105.03 -41.79
CA MET A 684 -108.87 104.62 -42.64
C MET A 684 -110.16 104.38 -41.85
N THR A 685 -110.10 103.87 -40.61
CA THR A 685 -111.27 103.68 -39.73
C THR A 685 -111.79 105.02 -39.19
N VAL A 686 -110.92 105.99 -38.95
CA VAL A 686 -111.29 107.37 -38.59
C VAL A 686 -111.85 108.11 -39.80
N ILE A 687 -111.27 107.95 -40.99
CA ILE A 687 -111.83 108.46 -42.25
C ILE A 687 -113.20 107.82 -42.50
N TYR A 688 -113.34 106.50 -42.38
CA TYR A 688 -114.62 105.78 -42.48
C TYR A 688 -115.61 106.24 -41.39
N GLY A 689 -115.16 106.51 -40.17
CA GLY A 689 -115.98 107.05 -39.09
C GLY A 689 -116.42 108.52 -39.33
N GLN A 690 -115.60 109.32 -39.98
CA GLN A 690 -115.95 110.67 -40.45
C GLN A 690 -116.92 110.59 -41.63
N LEU A 691 -116.67 109.71 -42.60
CA LEU A 691 -117.54 109.43 -43.74
C LEU A 691 -118.91 108.93 -43.30
N LYS A 692 -118.96 108.03 -42.30
CA LYS A 692 -120.19 107.53 -41.71
C LYS A 692 -120.94 108.60 -40.92
N ARG A 693 -120.25 109.48 -40.19
CA ARG A 693 -120.89 110.65 -39.56
C ARG A 693 -121.40 111.67 -40.58
N ALA A 694 -120.74 111.82 -41.71
CA ALA A 694 -121.24 112.63 -42.83
C ALA A 694 -122.47 111.97 -43.47
N GLN A 695 -122.46 110.64 -43.64
CA GLN A 695 -123.58 109.84 -44.13
C GLN A 695 -124.78 109.91 -43.18
N ASP A 696 -124.59 109.71 -41.87
CA ASP A 696 -125.65 109.77 -40.85
C ASP A 696 -126.25 111.18 -40.73
N LYS A 697 -125.46 112.23 -41.02
CA LYS A 697 -125.96 113.60 -41.11
C LYS A 697 -126.78 113.81 -42.40
N LEU A 698 -126.25 113.40 -43.55
CA LEU A 698 -126.96 113.45 -44.83
C LEU A 698 -128.27 112.66 -44.80
N MET A 699 -128.29 111.52 -44.09
CA MET A 699 -129.45 110.67 -43.92
C MET A 699 -130.57 111.40 -43.18
N LYS A 700 -130.25 112.11 -42.08
CA LYS A 700 -131.22 112.93 -41.34
C LYS A 700 -131.69 114.16 -42.11
N ASP A 701 -130.79 114.79 -42.87
CA ASP A 701 -131.14 115.93 -43.73
C ASP A 701 -132.02 115.48 -44.92
N LEU A 702 -131.90 114.23 -45.38
CA LEU A 702 -132.76 113.60 -46.42
C LEU A 702 -134.11 113.11 -45.87
N GLU A 703 -134.13 112.45 -44.71
CA GLU A 703 -135.36 111.98 -44.02
C GLU A 703 -136.39 113.10 -43.86
N HIS A 704 -135.92 114.33 -43.62
CA HIS A 704 -136.79 115.46 -43.32
C HIS A 704 -137.35 116.22 -44.55
N CYS A 705 -136.84 115.97 -45.76
CA CYS A 705 -137.12 116.81 -46.92
C CYS A 705 -138.14 116.26 -47.94
N VAL A 706 -138.24 114.94 -48.14
CA VAL A 706 -139.09 114.35 -49.22
C VAL A 706 -140.04 113.26 -48.71
N SER A 707 -140.66 113.50 -47.56
CA SER A 707 -141.90 112.80 -47.16
C SER A 707 -143.14 113.48 -47.76
N ARG A 708 -143.08 113.87 -49.04
CA ARG A 708 -144.15 114.54 -49.77
C ARG A 708 -144.05 114.22 -51.26
N GLU A 709 -145.14 113.66 -51.80
CA GLU A 709 -145.27 113.12 -53.16
C GLU A 709 -144.38 111.90 -53.44
N GLY A 710 -144.94 110.87 -54.07
CA GLY A 710 -144.23 109.60 -54.28
C GLY A 710 -145.06 108.58 -55.06
N LEU A 711 -144.50 107.37 -55.21
CA LEU A 711 -145.17 106.18 -55.76
C LEU A 711 -145.85 106.36 -57.13
N HIS A 712 -145.08 106.22 -58.24
CA HIS A 712 -145.21 105.01 -59.08
C HIS A 712 -144.08 104.87 -60.14
N LEU A 713 -143.40 103.71 -60.10
CA LEU A 713 -143.03 102.89 -61.27
C LEU A 713 -142.37 103.55 -62.51
N PHE A 714 -141.05 103.75 -62.48
CA PHE A 714 -140.20 103.26 -63.59
C PHE A 714 -138.79 102.84 -63.11
N THR A 715 -138.13 102.03 -63.92
CA THR A 715 -136.96 101.19 -63.61
C THR A 715 -135.59 101.82 -63.90
N VAL A 716 -134.53 101.16 -63.38
CA VAL A 716 -133.20 100.88 -64.00
C VAL A 716 -131.97 101.26 -63.14
N GLY A 717 -131.14 100.26 -62.84
CA GLY A 717 -129.67 100.37 -62.72
C GLY A 717 -129.06 100.70 -61.34
N GLY A 718 -128.11 99.93 -60.80
CA GLY A 718 -127.63 98.61 -61.26
C GLY A 718 -126.38 98.06 -60.53
N GLN A 719 -126.54 96.86 -59.94
CA GLN A 719 -125.54 95.78 -59.75
C GLN A 719 -124.24 96.02 -58.95
N ALA A 720 -124.08 95.27 -57.84
CA ALA A 720 -122.80 94.97 -57.19
C ALA A 720 -122.85 93.72 -56.26
N GLU A 721 -123.27 92.55 -56.77
CA GLU A 721 -123.10 91.25 -56.10
C GLU A 721 -122.87 90.15 -57.17
N GLU A 722 -121.96 89.19 -56.91
CA GLU A 722 -122.26 87.74 -56.91
C GLU A 722 -121.02 86.85 -56.53
N GLU A 723 -121.29 85.58 -56.25
CA GLU A 723 -120.39 84.41 -56.08
C GLU A 723 -119.27 84.39 -55.00
N GLN A 724 -119.57 83.77 -53.84
CA GLN A 724 -118.60 82.92 -53.13
C GLN A 724 -119.27 81.79 -52.29
N VAL A 725 -119.79 80.73 -52.93
CA VAL A 725 -120.21 79.50 -52.22
C VAL A 725 -119.85 78.24 -53.04
N GLN A 726 -118.68 77.64 -52.78
CA GLN A 726 -118.37 76.23 -53.12
C GLN A 726 -117.01 75.82 -52.52
N ALA A 727 -116.98 74.86 -51.58
CA ALA A 727 -115.86 73.92 -51.25
C ALA A 727 -115.94 73.30 -49.82
N ILE A 728 -117.06 72.66 -49.42
CA ILE A 728 -117.13 71.89 -48.17
C ILE A 728 -117.47 70.43 -48.47
N SER A 729 -116.43 69.66 -48.83
CA SER A 729 -116.50 68.19 -49.01
C SER A 729 -115.14 67.49 -49.02
N ALA A 730 -114.04 68.18 -49.34
CA ALA A 730 -112.71 67.57 -49.58
C ALA A 730 -111.77 67.47 -48.35
N VAL A 731 -112.24 67.81 -47.14
CA VAL A 731 -111.39 67.97 -45.95
C VAL A 731 -111.38 66.73 -45.04
N GLU A 732 -112.54 66.13 -44.78
CA GLU A 732 -112.72 65.13 -43.71
C GLU A 732 -111.90 63.84 -43.93
N GLU A 733 -111.81 63.37 -45.18
CA GLU A 733 -111.11 62.13 -45.53
C GLU A 733 -109.57 62.26 -45.37
N LYS A 734 -109.01 63.44 -45.69
CA LYS A 734 -107.60 63.75 -45.43
C LYS A 734 -107.29 63.87 -43.93
N VAL A 735 -108.26 64.23 -43.11
CA VAL A 735 -108.09 64.29 -41.65
C VAL A 735 -108.04 62.89 -41.04
N ARG A 736 -108.95 61.97 -41.40
CA ARG A 736 -108.93 60.58 -40.90
C ARG A 736 -107.61 59.85 -41.18
N VAL A 737 -107.10 59.91 -42.41
CA VAL A 737 -105.87 59.21 -42.82
C VAL A 737 -104.62 59.75 -42.10
N ASN A 738 -104.62 61.03 -41.73
CA ASN A 738 -103.52 61.61 -40.95
C ASN A 738 -103.58 61.23 -39.45
N TYR A 739 -104.77 61.01 -38.88
CA TYR A 739 -104.88 60.54 -37.49
C TYR A 739 -104.52 59.06 -37.32
N THR A 740 -104.90 58.18 -38.25
CA THR A 740 -104.46 56.76 -38.19
C THR A 740 -102.94 56.65 -38.34
N ARG A 741 -102.34 57.31 -39.33
CA ARG A 741 -100.87 57.36 -39.49
C ARG A 741 -100.13 57.92 -38.27
N LYS A 742 -100.71 58.91 -37.56
CA LYS A 742 -100.15 59.40 -36.29
C LYS A 742 -100.28 58.37 -35.17
N LEU A 743 -101.40 57.67 -35.05
CA LEU A 743 -101.60 56.61 -34.04
C LEU A 743 -100.67 55.41 -34.26
N ASP A 744 -100.44 55.00 -35.52
CA ASP A 744 -99.53 53.88 -35.80
C ASP A 744 -98.06 54.29 -35.64
N ASN A 745 -97.68 55.54 -35.98
CA ASN A 745 -96.37 56.07 -35.60
C ASN A 745 -96.18 56.16 -34.08
N ILE A 746 -97.21 56.53 -33.32
CA ILE A 746 -97.16 56.51 -31.85
C ILE A 746 -96.98 55.08 -31.34
N LYS A 747 -97.78 54.10 -31.80
CA LYS A 747 -97.61 52.69 -31.43
C LYS A 747 -96.22 52.15 -31.75
N ASN A 748 -95.69 52.45 -32.93
CA ASN A 748 -94.34 52.02 -33.32
C ASN A 748 -93.27 52.67 -32.43
N LYS A 749 -93.45 53.94 -32.06
CA LYS A 749 -92.54 54.64 -31.14
C LYS A 749 -92.67 54.14 -29.69
N THR A 750 -93.86 53.77 -29.23
CA THR A 750 -94.06 53.10 -27.94
C THR A 750 -93.38 51.74 -27.93
N LYS A 751 -93.52 50.91 -28.98
CA LYS A 751 -92.79 49.63 -29.10
C LYS A 751 -91.27 49.82 -29.15
N GLN A 752 -90.80 50.86 -29.84
CA GLN A 752 -89.38 51.19 -29.82
C GLN A 752 -88.92 51.55 -28.39
N GLN A 753 -89.70 52.34 -27.66
CA GLN A 753 -89.41 52.69 -26.26
C GLN A 753 -89.53 51.49 -25.30
N GLU A 754 -90.44 50.55 -25.55
CA GLU A 754 -90.54 49.27 -24.81
C GLU A 754 -89.26 48.43 -25.01
N ASN A 755 -88.77 48.32 -26.26
CA ASN A 755 -87.51 47.64 -26.57
C ASN A 755 -86.28 48.38 -26.00
N GLU A 756 -86.27 49.72 -26.02
CA GLU A 756 -85.23 50.55 -25.39
C GLU A 756 -85.21 50.36 -23.86
N ILE A 757 -86.39 50.29 -23.23
CA ILE A 757 -86.51 49.96 -21.79
C ILE A 757 -86.03 48.54 -21.50
N GLU A 758 -86.36 47.54 -22.33
CA GLU A 758 -85.90 46.16 -22.14
C GLU A 758 -84.38 46.01 -22.32
N THR A 759 -83.79 46.69 -23.31
CA THR A 759 -82.33 46.71 -23.49
C THR A 759 -81.61 47.44 -22.35
N VAL A 760 -82.17 48.56 -21.85
CA VAL A 760 -81.67 49.24 -20.64
C VAL A 760 -81.80 48.35 -19.40
N HIS A 761 -82.92 47.65 -19.21
CA HIS A 761 -83.11 46.77 -18.06
C HIS A 761 -82.14 45.57 -18.07
N ASN A 762 -81.90 44.99 -19.25
CA ASN A 762 -80.85 43.97 -19.43
C ASN A 762 -79.44 44.53 -19.20
N ARG A 763 -79.16 45.77 -19.61
CA ARG A 763 -77.87 46.44 -19.33
C ARG A 763 -77.68 46.74 -17.84
N CYS A 764 -78.70 47.19 -17.13
CA CYS A 764 -78.67 47.33 -15.68
C CYS A 764 -78.39 45.99 -15.00
N ARG A 765 -79.08 44.91 -15.39
CA ARG A 765 -78.86 43.57 -14.86
C ARG A 765 -77.45 43.03 -15.11
N ALA A 766 -76.87 43.34 -16.27
CA ALA A 766 -75.47 43.01 -16.58
C ALA A 766 -74.49 43.80 -15.69
N ILE A 767 -74.72 45.09 -15.47
CA ILE A 767 -73.93 45.93 -14.55
C ILE A 767 -74.05 45.43 -13.10
N GLU A 768 -75.23 44.97 -12.68
CA GLU A 768 -75.47 44.41 -11.35
C GLU A 768 -74.70 43.09 -11.14
N GLN A 769 -74.69 42.22 -12.16
CA GLN A 769 -73.86 41.00 -12.17
C GLN A 769 -72.35 41.29 -12.24
N GLN A 770 -71.93 42.34 -12.96
CA GLN A 770 -70.53 42.79 -12.96
C GLN A 770 -70.13 43.32 -11.58
N LYS A 771 -70.99 44.11 -10.93
CA LYS A 771 -70.78 44.60 -9.56
C LYS A 771 -70.68 43.45 -8.55
N GLU A 772 -71.55 42.44 -8.65
CA GLU A 772 -71.52 41.27 -7.78
C GLU A 772 -70.23 40.44 -7.96
N ARG A 773 -69.75 40.28 -9.21
CA ARG A 773 -68.43 39.68 -9.49
C ARG A 773 -67.31 40.50 -8.88
N ILE A 774 -67.24 41.80 -9.16
CA ILE A 774 -66.21 42.71 -8.63
C ILE A 774 -66.21 42.71 -7.09
N MET A 775 -67.37 42.64 -6.43
CA MET A 775 -67.44 42.51 -4.96
C MET A 775 -66.87 41.17 -4.47
N ASN A 776 -67.13 40.06 -5.16
CA ASN A 776 -66.53 38.77 -4.84
C ASN A 776 -65.01 38.77 -5.10
N ASP A 777 -64.55 39.36 -6.21
CA ASP A 777 -63.14 39.48 -6.57
C ASP A 777 -62.37 40.37 -5.57
N ILE A 778 -62.99 41.46 -5.10
CA ILE A 778 -62.47 42.27 -3.99
C ILE A 778 -62.39 41.44 -2.71
N SER A 779 -63.43 40.69 -2.33
CA SER A 779 -63.38 39.85 -1.13
C SER A 779 -62.32 38.74 -1.23
N ALA A 780 -62.05 38.22 -2.43
CA ALA A 780 -60.98 37.25 -2.67
C ALA A 780 -59.60 37.91 -2.56
N ALA A 781 -59.44 39.13 -3.09
CA ALA A 781 -58.22 39.93 -2.92
C ALA A 781 -57.98 40.29 -1.44
N GLU A 782 -59.00 40.71 -0.69
CA GLU A 782 -58.92 41.02 0.74
C GLU A 782 -58.48 39.79 1.55
N ASN A 783 -59.10 38.62 1.32
CA ASN A 783 -58.69 37.36 1.96
C ASN A 783 -57.25 36.98 1.59
N ASN A 784 -56.87 37.08 0.31
CA ASN A 784 -55.49 36.82 -0.14
C ASN A 784 -54.49 37.78 0.52
N THR A 785 -54.84 39.07 0.68
CA THR A 785 -53.97 40.02 1.41
C THR A 785 -53.88 39.67 2.89
N GLN A 786 -54.96 39.22 3.53
CA GLN A 786 -54.92 38.83 4.93
C GLN A 786 -54.09 37.54 5.15
N GLU A 787 -54.17 36.57 4.24
CA GLU A 787 -53.29 35.40 4.22
C GLU A 787 -51.83 35.81 4.00
N LEU A 788 -51.54 36.73 3.08
CA LEU A 788 -50.18 37.24 2.86
C LEU A 788 -49.64 38.00 4.08
N GLU A 789 -50.46 38.81 4.76
CA GLU A 789 -50.08 39.47 6.01
C GLU A 789 -49.77 38.47 7.13
N ASN A 790 -50.59 37.42 7.27
CA ASN A 790 -50.36 36.36 8.24
C ASN A 790 -49.04 35.62 7.94
N ASN A 791 -48.83 35.20 6.69
CA ASN A 791 -47.58 34.58 6.24
C ASN A 791 -46.36 35.50 6.45
N ILE A 792 -46.50 36.81 6.23
CA ILE A 792 -45.44 37.80 6.48
C ILE A 792 -45.14 37.92 7.99
N ASN A 793 -46.16 37.81 8.86
CA ASN A 793 -45.97 37.89 10.30
C ASN A 793 -45.36 36.60 10.88
N ASP A 794 -45.74 35.44 10.38
CA ASP A 794 -45.08 34.16 10.71
C ASP A 794 -43.63 34.13 10.21
N LEU A 795 -43.35 34.60 8.99
CA LEU A 795 -41.99 34.73 8.47
C LEU A 795 -41.12 35.71 9.29
N LYS A 796 -41.68 36.81 9.80
CA LYS A 796 -40.96 37.71 10.74
C LYS A 796 -40.61 36.98 12.04
N ARG A 797 -41.57 36.25 12.61
CA ARG A 797 -41.41 35.46 13.84
C ARG A 797 -40.32 34.39 13.68
N ASP A 798 -40.36 33.62 12.59
CA ASP A 798 -39.35 32.60 12.29
C ASP A 798 -37.96 33.22 12.04
N LEU A 799 -37.89 34.38 11.39
CA LEU A 799 -36.65 35.12 11.18
C LEU A 799 -36.05 35.63 12.50
N GLU A 800 -36.88 36.04 13.46
CA GLU A 800 -36.45 36.43 14.81
C GLU A 800 -36.02 35.23 15.66
N ILE A 801 -36.73 34.11 15.59
CA ILE A 801 -36.31 32.82 16.19
C ILE A 801 -35.01 32.32 15.56
N ALA A 802 -34.79 32.52 14.26
CA ALA A 802 -33.53 32.18 13.60
C ALA A 802 -32.37 33.09 14.05
N LYS A 803 -32.62 34.39 14.29
CA LYS A 803 -31.64 35.33 14.86
C LYS A 803 -31.24 34.93 16.28
N THR A 804 -32.21 34.69 17.18
CA THR A 804 -31.94 34.31 18.58
C THR A 804 -31.11 33.03 18.66
N ASN A 805 -31.47 32.00 17.88
CA ASN A 805 -30.72 30.75 17.78
C ASN A 805 -29.32 30.94 17.18
N ARG A 806 -29.15 31.80 16.16
CA ARG A 806 -27.83 32.10 15.59
C ARG A 806 -26.92 32.77 16.61
N GLU A 807 -27.44 33.70 17.40
CA GLU A 807 -26.68 34.43 18.42
C GLU A 807 -26.30 33.52 19.59
N LEU A 808 -27.22 32.69 20.09
CA LEU A 808 -26.94 31.63 21.07
C LEU A 808 -25.80 30.70 20.62
N ASN A 809 -25.84 30.22 19.36
CA ASN A 809 -24.80 29.36 18.81
C ASN A 809 -23.45 30.08 18.64
N TYR A 810 -23.47 31.37 18.30
CA TYR A 810 -22.26 32.19 18.21
C TYR A 810 -21.61 32.41 19.58
N GLU A 811 -22.39 32.70 20.62
CA GLU A 811 -21.87 32.84 21.99
C GLU A 811 -21.31 31.53 22.54
N LEU A 812 -22.00 30.40 22.29
CA LEU A 812 -21.49 29.08 22.65
C LEU A 812 -20.15 28.78 21.95
N LEU A 813 -20.02 29.13 20.67
CA LEU A 813 -18.78 28.99 19.91
C LEU A 813 -17.67 29.91 20.43
N LEU A 814 -17.97 31.16 20.81
CA LEU A 814 -17.01 32.07 21.46
C LEU A 814 -16.51 31.51 22.80
N VAL A 815 -17.39 30.88 23.60
CA VAL A 815 -16.99 30.19 24.84
C VAL A 815 -16.08 29.00 24.55
N GLN A 816 -16.44 28.14 23.59
CA GLN A 816 -15.60 27.02 23.17
C GLN A 816 -14.25 27.48 22.62
N GLN A 817 -14.20 28.58 21.86
CA GLN A 817 -12.96 29.15 21.34
C GLN A 817 -12.08 29.74 22.45
N LYS A 818 -12.65 30.43 23.44
CA LYS A 818 -11.92 30.88 24.64
C LYS A 818 -11.32 29.71 25.41
N LYS A 819 -12.11 28.65 25.62
CA LYS A 819 -11.65 27.41 26.29
C LYS A 819 -10.54 26.70 25.51
N LEU A 820 -10.67 26.60 24.19
CA LEU A 820 -9.63 26.07 23.29
C LEU A 820 -8.34 26.89 23.37
N ASN A 821 -8.43 28.22 23.38
CA ASN A 821 -7.26 29.08 23.53
C ASN A 821 -6.58 28.88 24.90
N MET A 822 -7.33 28.75 25.99
CA MET A 822 -6.77 28.43 27.30
C MET A 822 -6.05 27.07 27.32
N TYR A 823 -6.60 26.04 26.67
CA TYR A 823 -5.91 24.75 26.52
C TYR A 823 -4.68 24.82 25.61
N ASN A 824 -4.68 25.69 24.59
CA ASN A 824 -3.52 25.93 23.73
C ASN A 824 -2.39 26.68 24.45
N ASP A 825 -2.70 27.65 25.31
CA ASP A 825 -1.67 28.30 26.14
C ASP A 825 -1.08 27.30 27.16
N ILE A 826 -1.93 26.48 27.79
CA ILE A 826 -1.49 25.40 28.71
C ILE A 826 -0.59 24.37 27.99
N SER A 827 -0.96 23.93 26.78
CA SER A 827 -0.14 22.96 26.01
C SER A 827 1.15 23.56 25.47
N MET A 828 1.19 24.88 25.24
CA MET A 828 2.40 25.67 24.96
C MET A 828 3.24 25.97 26.22
N GLY A 829 2.89 25.42 27.39
CA GLY A 829 3.62 25.61 28.65
C GLY A 829 3.49 27.02 29.24
N ARG A 830 2.58 27.84 28.71
CA ARG A 830 2.30 29.19 29.23
C ARG A 830 1.28 29.06 30.34
N THR A 831 1.58 29.59 31.53
CA THR A 831 0.57 29.72 32.58
C THR A 831 -0.45 30.79 32.15
N PRO A 832 -1.72 30.45 31.88
CA PRO A 832 -2.74 31.46 31.63
C PRO A 832 -2.89 32.36 32.86
N TYR A 833 -3.22 33.63 32.64
CA TYR A 833 -3.31 34.62 33.71
C TYR A 833 -4.51 34.36 34.64
N THR A 834 -4.30 33.54 35.67
CA THR A 834 -5.28 33.27 36.71
C THR A 834 -5.28 34.40 37.74
N VAL A 835 -6.35 35.20 37.72
CA VAL A 835 -6.58 36.32 38.66
C VAL A 835 -6.61 35.82 40.11
N TYR A 836 -7.12 34.60 40.33
CA TYR A 836 -7.25 33.96 41.64
C TYR A 836 -6.33 32.75 41.73
N ARG A 837 -5.42 32.75 42.72
CA ARG A 837 -4.40 31.70 42.94
C ARG A 837 -4.75 30.71 44.06
N LYS A 838 -5.90 30.89 44.71
CA LYS A 838 -6.45 29.97 45.73
C LYS A 838 -7.82 29.47 45.29
N GLU A 839 -8.03 28.17 45.42
CA GLU A 839 -9.28 27.50 45.05
C GLU A 839 -10.48 28.05 45.84
N GLU A 840 -10.31 28.30 47.14
CA GLU A 840 -11.32 28.95 48.01
C GLU A 840 -11.79 30.31 47.47
N GLN A 841 -10.88 31.12 46.94
CA GLN A 841 -11.17 32.45 46.40
C GLN A 841 -11.86 32.36 45.04
N LEU A 842 -11.48 31.38 44.22
CA LEU A 842 -12.12 31.09 42.93
C LEU A 842 -13.55 30.58 43.13
N VAL A 843 -13.78 29.69 44.10
CA VAL A 843 -15.14 29.22 44.47
C VAL A 843 -16.00 30.34 45.04
N PHE A 844 -15.44 31.23 45.86
CA PHE A 844 -16.17 32.39 46.40
C PHE A 844 -16.60 33.37 45.28
N GLU A 845 -15.68 33.79 44.41
CA GLU A 845 -15.99 34.69 43.30
C GLU A 845 -16.88 34.01 42.24
N TYR A 846 -16.76 32.70 42.02
CA TYR A 846 -17.68 31.93 41.18
C TYR A 846 -19.11 31.94 41.74
N ASN A 847 -19.30 31.65 43.03
CA ASN A 847 -20.62 31.68 43.65
C ASN A 847 -21.22 33.09 43.63
N LYS A 848 -20.42 34.13 43.90
CA LYS A 848 -20.81 35.53 43.79
C LYS A 848 -21.22 35.93 42.37
N GLN A 849 -20.48 35.49 41.35
CA GLN A 849 -20.82 35.71 39.93
C GLN A 849 -22.08 34.94 39.52
N LYS A 850 -22.25 33.71 40.01
CA LYS A 850 -23.44 32.88 39.81
C LYS A 850 -24.68 33.52 40.44
N ASP A 851 -24.59 34.01 41.67
CA ASP A 851 -25.69 34.69 42.36
C ASP A 851 -26.04 36.03 41.70
N LEU A 852 -25.04 36.76 41.19
CA LEU A 852 -25.26 37.98 40.41
C LEU A 852 -25.93 37.65 39.07
N SER A 853 -25.49 36.61 38.37
CA SER A 853 -26.11 36.15 37.12
C SER A 853 -27.54 35.65 37.34
N ASN A 854 -27.81 34.92 38.43
CA ASN A 854 -29.16 34.46 38.79
C ASN A 854 -30.10 35.64 39.05
N LYS A 855 -29.62 36.68 39.75
CA LYS A 855 -30.39 37.92 39.97
C LYS A 855 -30.65 38.67 38.67
N LEU A 856 -29.67 38.73 37.76
CA LEU A 856 -29.88 39.31 36.43
C LEU A 856 -30.86 38.48 35.58
N CYS A 857 -30.81 37.15 35.64
CA CYS A 857 -31.81 36.29 34.98
C CYS A 857 -33.21 36.55 35.53
N GLN A 858 -33.39 36.66 36.85
CA GLN A 858 -34.69 37.00 37.48
C GLN A 858 -35.20 38.41 37.11
N ILE A 859 -34.30 39.38 36.95
CA ILE A 859 -34.64 40.72 36.45
C ILE A 859 -35.06 40.65 34.97
N VAL A 860 -34.38 39.86 34.14
CA VAL A 860 -34.77 39.69 32.73
C VAL A 860 -36.07 38.89 32.60
N GLU A 861 -36.29 37.87 33.43
CA GLU A 861 -37.56 37.10 33.52
C GLU A 861 -38.74 38.01 33.88
N SER A 862 -38.58 38.93 34.83
CA SER A 862 -39.63 39.93 35.12
C SER A 862 -39.83 40.93 33.97
N LEU A 863 -38.75 41.42 33.35
CA LEU A 863 -38.84 42.30 32.18
C LEU A 863 -39.51 41.63 30.96
N ILE A 864 -39.37 40.31 30.77
CA ILE A 864 -40.07 39.55 29.71
C ILE A 864 -41.59 39.57 29.93
N VAL A 865 -42.03 39.52 31.19
CA VAL A 865 -43.46 39.61 31.56
C VAL A 865 -43.96 41.05 31.44
N ASP A 866 -43.18 42.04 31.87
CA ASP A 866 -43.57 43.46 31.85
C ASP A 866 -43.52 44.08 30.43
N LEU A 867 -42.67 43.59 29.54
CA LEU A 867 -42.43 44.16 28.20
C LEU A 867 -42.47 43.08 27.08
N PRO A 868 -43.64 42.48 26.79
CA PRO A 868 -43.78 41.41 25.79
C PRO A 868 -43.35 41.82 24.38
N HIS A 869 -43.41 43.11 24.03
CA HIS A 869 -42.92 43.63 22.75
C HIS A 869 -41.40 43.49 22.54
N PHE A 870 -40.62 43.33 23.61
CA PHE A 870 -39.17 43.09 23.57
C PHE A 870 -38.79 41.65 23.94
N SER A 871 -39.76 40.73 24.02
CA SER A 871 -39.54 39.32 24.38
C SER A 871 -38.38 38.68 23.62
N HIS A 872 -38.35 38.78 22.29
CA HIS A 872 -37.26 38.22 21.47
C HIS A 872 -35.90 38.93 21.61
N GLU A 873 -35.81 40.11 22.23
CA GLU A 873 -34.53 40.75 22.57
C GLU A 873 -34.08 40.38 23.98
N LEU A 874 -35.02 40.35 24.93
CA LEU A 874 -34.81 39.93 26.31
C LEU A 874 -34.45 38.44 26.41
N ASP A 875 -35.03 37.58 25.57
CA ASP A 875 -34.66 36.17 25.41
C ASP A 875 -33.18 36.00 25.05
N ARG A 876 -32.62 36.89 24.21
CA ARG A 876 -31.19 36.85 23.85
C ARG A 876 -30.34 37.15 25.07
N ILE A 877 -30.67 38.25 25.76
CA ILE A 877 -29.96 38.68 26.98
C ILE A 877 -30.04 37.59 28.07
N HIS A 878 -31.20 36.95 28.25
CA HIS A 878 -31.37 35.81 29.15
C HIS A 878 -30.47 34.63 28.77
N ASN A 879 -30.39 34.31 27.48
CA ASN A 879 -29.51 33.25 26.97
C ASN A 879 -28.02 33.56 27.19
N SER A 880 -27.56 34.80 26.92
CA SER A 880 -26.19 35.26 27.17
C SER A 880 -25.79 35.11 28.63
N LEU A 881 -26.67 35.56 29.55
CA LEU A 881 -26.48 35.43 31.00
C LEU A 881 -26.39 33.96 31.41
N ARG A 882 -27.28 33.12 30.89
CA ARG A 882 -27.31 31.68 31.17
C ARG A 882 -26.04 30.96 30.71
N ILE A 883 -25.52 31.27 29.51
CA ILE A 883 -24.25 30.70 29.01
C ILE A 883 -23.09 31.01 29.96
N SER A 884 -23.02 32.22 30.52
CA SER A 884 -21.96 32.59 31.46
C SER A 884 -21.93 31.73 32.74
N THR A 885 -23.06 31.11 33.13
CA THR A 885 -23.10 30.20 34.29
C THR A 885 -22.67 28.77 33.96
N LEU A 886 -22.87 28.33 32.71
CA LEU A 886 -22.57 26.97 32.23
C LEU A 886 -21.06 26.79 31.93
N SER A 887 -20.36 27.87 31.58
CA SER A 887 -18.98 27.86 31.06
C SER A 887 -17.87 27.43 32.03
N VAL A 888 -18.16 27.14 33.31
CA VAL A 888 -17.13 26.96 34.36
C VAL A 888 -17.02 25.51 34.88
N TYR A 889 -18.00 24.64 34.59
CA TYR A 889 -18.10 23.30 35.19
C TYR A 889 -18.03 22.12 34.18
N ALA A 890 -17.57 22.39 32.96
CA ALA A 890 -17.35 21.40 31.90
C ALA A 890 -16.08 21.74 31.12
#